data_AF-A0A660VC43-F1
#
_entry.id   AF-A0A660VC43-F1
#
_cell.length_a   1.000
_cell.length_b   1.000
_cell.length_c   1.000
_cell.angle_alpha   90.00
_cell.angle_beta   90.00
_cell.angle_gamma   90.00
#
_symmetry.space_group_name_H-M   'P 1'
#
loop_
_entity.id
_entity.type
_entity.pdbx_description
1 polymer ?
#
loop_
_entity_poly.entity_id
_entity_poly.type
_entity_poly.pdbx_seq_one_letter_code
_entity_poly.pdbx_strand_id
1 'polypeptide(L)'
;MDRSTLRRTAARIGPLRSLNRRVRTPEQVTWDVTESLEDVVVTPFTDLLDRWQGREAHRGGPSWPDWDRRTAARHGQRGRPIDTRPAEPEDVLASLEAAAWGGPLVRHYGHQIADFSTRLLAAARAYPDLDVLFATKPGFGWQAIADAPPWMRAILDWFGIDVARCRIVDEPICVRALVVAAQAEQVGGPGPDETYLDALLENTERQLGGLPSVTDTVVYVSRAGMSSRFAGEAYLEEVLIGAGVQVLRPEAVSLPEQLRTYHAARRLIFAEGSALHTLQLTGRLAADVAVLERRAERRLAEENLKPRVTSLTYEGCLAEQIHGTLPTGAPARAQGISVLDEELLLGSLDRLGVTVADRWDRRRYETARDADVSEWLASDSASSRGPVVRSSPERSTVAPPAPRARTPAPRPSGACLAALAREPLPLYSDGLDIALLWNAKAACTFAIKWFFFQDGVLDEAEVYAPWPHQYRQQVYCARPDYKDGIAAIPRLGPRAIKLVRDPFDRVVSSYLSYCTQAHRPAETSLSGSVASSARRLREGMLIGPATSSQHVPMLKAIGRHLRRKVGDGNLFTFREWVGFLESLDLEEADIHVRRQLHPCERDGSLPELTVVRAEEAEEELPRLEEALGLRPSQYARLRRSRHHTERVDDARFVADERLGGAIGVSIPTTRWFYDVALIETVGRLYREDIDAYGYPAPEPTA
;
A
#
# COMPACT_ATOMS: atom_id res chain seq x y z
N MET A 1 -5.97 35.39 37.22
CA MET A 1 -6.18 35.82 35.82
C MET A 1 -7.37 36.77 35.77
N ASP A 2 -7.20 37.91 35.11
CA ASP A 2 -8.15 39.02 35.04
C ASP A 2 -9.35 38.67 34.11
N ARG A 3 -10.57 38.97 34.57
CA ARG A 3 -11.84 38.74 33.86
C ARG A 3 -11.96 39.59 32.58
N SER A 4 -11.10 40.60 32.41
CA SER A 4 -11.03 41.42 31.19
C SER A 4 -10.42 40.65 30.00
N THR A 5 -9.50 39.72 30.24
CA THR A 5 -8.85 38.88 29.21
C THR A 5 -9.82 37.83 28.66
N LEU A 6 -10.65 37.23 29.53
CA LEU A 6 -11.70 36.27 29.16
C LEU A 6 -12.75 36.86 28.20
N ARG A 7 -13.08 38.16 28.33
CA ARG A 7 -14.04 38.83 27.44
C ARG A 7 -13.47 39.16 26.06
N ARG A 8 -12.14 39.36 25.93
CA ARG A 8 -11.51 39.60 24.62
C ARG A 8 -11.36 38.30 23.82
N THR A 9 -11.09 37.17 24.47
CA THR A 9 -11.03 35.85 23.81
C THR A 9 -12.41 35.36 23.36
N ALA A 10 -13.44 35.57 24.19
CA ALA A 10 -14.84 35.24 23.84
C ALA A 10 -15.44 36.14 22.73
N ALA A 11 -14.84 37.29 22.44
CA ALA A 11 -15.24 38.16 21.32
C ALA A 11 -14.55 37.79 19.99
N ARG A 12 -13.35 37.18 20.04
CA ARG A 12 -12.65 36.66 18.85
C ARG A 12 -13.25 35.36 18.31
N ILE A 13 -13.93 34.63 19.18
CA ILE A 13 -14.59 33.36 18.88
C ILE A 13 -16.09 33.66 18.93
N GLY A 14 -16.67 34.08 17.80
CA GLY A 14 -18.12 34.21 17.68
C GLY A 14 -18.84 32.93 18.15
N PRO A 15 -20.11 32.99 18.57
CA PRO A 15 -20.76 31.88 19.25
C PRO A 15 -20.70 30.61 18.39
N LEU A 16 -19.84 29.66 18.77
CA LEU A 16 -19.70 28.31 18.22
C LEU A 16 -20.95 27.43 18.44
N ARG A 17 -22.13 28.04 18.54
CA ARG A 17 -23.43 27.36 18.65
C ARG A 17 -24.20 27.26 17.33
N SER A 18 -23.69 27.78 16.22
CA SER A 18 -24.40 27.75 14.93
C SER A 18 -23.63 27.21 13.72
N LEU A 19 -22.45 26.60 13.89
CA LEU A 19 -21.67 26.01 12.78
C LEU A 19 -21.64 24.48 12.82
N ASN A 20 -22.77 23.86 13.18
CA ASN A 20 -23.06 22.50 12.76
C ASN A 20 -23.53 22.56 11.29
N ARG A 21 -22.61 22.77 10.35
CA ARG A 21 -22.88 22.36 8.96
C ARG A 21 -22.93 20.84 9.03
N ARG A 22 -24.16 20.30 8.97
CA ARG A 22 -24.42 18.85 8.96
C ARG A 22 -23.37 18.19 8.07
N VAL A 23 -22.63 17.25 8.63
CA VAL A 23 -21.83 16.29 7.87
C VAL A 23 -22.79 15.74 6.81
N ARG A 24 -22.61 16.18 5.57
CA ARG A 24 -23.20 15.50 4.41
C ARG A 24 -22.66 14.07 4.48
N THR A 25 -23.46 13.12 4.03
CA THR A 25 -23.11 11.70 3.92
C THR A 25 -21.64 11.47 3.55
N PRO A 26 -21.02 10.33 3.91
CA PRO A 26 -19.57 10.05 3.79
C PRO A 26 -18.91 10.23 2.40
N GLU A 27 -19.63 10.73 1.41
CA GLU A 27 -19.29 10.74 -0.01
C GLU A 27 -18.62 12.01 -0.53
N GLN A 28 -18.26 13.01 0.30
CA GLN A 28 -17.28 14.05 -0.10
C GLN A 28 -16.90 14.95 1.09
N VAL A 29 -15.80 14.65 1.77
CA VAL A 29 -15.14 15.61 2.68
C VAL A 29 -14.36 16.59 1.80
N THR A 30 -14.75 17.85 1.77
CA THR A 30 -14.05 18.92 1.04
C THR A 30 -12.95 19.54 1.92
N TRP A 31 -11.94 20.15 1.30
CA TRP A 31 -10.77 20.72 1.99
C TRP A 31 -11.11 21.83 2.99
N ASP A 32 -12.23 22.53 2.80
CA ASP A 32 -12.75 23.60 3.66
C ASP A 32 -13.57 23.08 4.84
N VAL A 33 -13.78 21.76 4.94
CA VAL A 33 -14.40 21.14 6.12
C VAL A 33 -13.45 21.25 7.30
N THR A 34 -13.92 21.88 8.36
CA THR A 34 -13.20 21.98 9.63
C THR A 34 -14.05 21.43 10.76
N GLU A 35 -13.46 20.60 11.61
CA GLU A 35 -14.07 20.12 12.85
C GLU A 35 -13.53 20.92 14.03
N SER A 36 -14.40 21.29 14.98
CA SER A 36 -14.00 21.85 16.28
C SER A 36 -14.32 20.81 17.35
N LEU A 37 -13.31 20.43 18.12
CA LEU A 37 -13.38 19.35 19.09
C LEU A 37 -13.01 19.87 20.48
N GLU A 38 -13.76 19.42 21.48
CA GLU A 38 -13.57 19.85 22.87
C GLU A 38 -12.61 18.92 23.60
N ASP A 39 -11.80 19.51 24.49
CA ASP A 39 -10.89 18.82 25.42
C ASP A 39 -10.00 17.74 24.76
N VAL A 40 -9.32 18.12 23.69
CA VAL A 40 -8.44 17.21 22.93
C VAL A 40 -7.03 17.21 23.51
N VAL A 41 -6.57 16.03 23.93
CA VAL A 41 -5.18 15.83 24.34
C VAL A 41 -4.30 15.68 23.10
N VAL A 42 -3.24 16.49 23.00
CA VAL A 42 -2.24 16.42 21.93
C VAL A 42 -0.92 15.97 22.53
N THR A 43 -0.33 14.91 21.98
CA THR A 43 0.95 14.37 22.44
C THR A 43 2.03 14.51 21.37
N PRO A 44 3.32 14.48 21.74
CA PRO A 44 4.41 14.27 20.81
C PRO A 44 4.27 12.95 20.04
N PHE A 45 4.97 12.82 18.92
CA PHE A 45 5.00 11.58 18.14
C PHE A 45 6.01 10.59 18.69
N THR A 46 5.58 9.35 18.95
CA THR A 46 6.46 8.22 19.25
C THR A 46 6.92 7.52 17.98
N ASP A 47 6.03 7.43 16.99
CA ASP A 47 6.29 6.90 15.66
C ASP A 47 5.87 7.95 14.62
N LEU A 48 6.78 8.32 13.71
CA LEU A 48 6.51 9.33 12.69
C LEU A 48 7.30 9.02 11.42
N LEU A 49 6.61 8.50 10.39
CA LEU A 49 7.24 7.93 9.18
C LEU A 49 8.20 6.77 9.49
N ASP A 50 7.91 6.00 10.54
CA ASP A 50 8.82 4.96 11.06
C ASP A 50 8.47 3.54 10.55
N ARG A 51 7.58 3.38 9.56
CA ARG A 51 7.24 2.06 8.96
C ARG A 51 8.46 1.29 8.46
N TRP A 52 9.47 2.00 7.95
CA TRP A 52 10.72 1.38 7.49
C TRP A 52 11.57 0.78 8.62
N GLN A 53 11.24 1.05 9.88
CA GLN A 53 11.82 0.41 11.08
C GLN A 53 10.91 -0.69 11.64
N GLY A 54 9.82 -1.05 10.95
CA GLY A 54 8.82 -2.01 11.46
C GLY A 54 7.88 -1.45 12.54
N ARG A 55 7.79 -0.13 12.66
CA ARG A 55 6.89 0.58 13.59
C ARG A 55 5.60 1.03 12.88
N GLU A 56 4.68 1.61 13.64
CA GLU A 56 3.49 2.26 13.10
C GLU A 56 3.84 3.43 12.16
N ALA A 57 2.89 3.83 11.31
CA ALA A 57 3.09 5.00 10.43
C ALA A 57 3.21 6.29 11.23
N HIS A 58 2.19 6.58 12.02
CA HIS A 58 2.10 7.76 12.87
C HIS A 58 1.44 7.38 14.19
N ARG A 59 2.14 7.55 15.30
CA ARG A 59 1.57 7.39 16.64
C ARG A 59 1.93 8.61 17.46
N GLY A 60 0.91 9.36 17.88
CA GLY A 60 1.02 10.66 18.54
C GLY A 60 0.16 11.72 17.87
N GLY A 61 0.34 12.99 18.26
CA GLY A 61 -0.55 14.06 17.86
C GLY A 61 -1.87 14.06 18.67
N PRO A 62 -2.95 14.60 18.12
CA PRO A 62 -4.23 14.73 18.83
C PRO A 62 -4.92 13.37 19.02
N SER A 63 -5.41 13.12 20.23
CA SER A 63 -6.29 11.98 20.55
C SER A 63 -7.74 12.36 20.27
N TRP A 64 -8.17 12.14 19.03
CA TRP A 64 -9.52 12.53 18.58
C TRP A 64 -10.63 11.80 19.36
N PRO A 65 -11.66 12.50 19.87
CA PRO A 65 -12.88 11.89 20.38
C PRO A 65 -13.54 11.05 19.29
N ASP A 66 -14.20 9.94 19.63
CA ASP A 66 -14.81 9.01 18.65
C ASP A 66 -13.84 8.57 17.53
N TRP A 67 -12.57 8.30 17.88
CA TRP A 67 -11.45 8.03 16.97
C TRP A 67 -11.79 7.20 15.71
N ASP A 68 -12.53 6.11 15.86
CA ASP A 68 -12.85 5.20 14.74
C ASP A 68 -13.88 5.77 13.76
N ARG A 69 -14.68 6.76 14.18
CA ARG A 69 -15.72 7.38 13.36
C ARG A 69 -15.27 8.67 12.66
N ARG A 70 -14.18 9.29 13.11
CA ARG A 70 -13.69 10.58 12.57
C ARG A 70 -12.62 10.37 11.52
N THR A 71 -13.00 10.38 10.24
CA THR A 71 -12.05 10.22 9.13
C THR A 71 -11.43 11.53 8.66
N ALA A 72 -12.14 12.66 8.74
CA ALA A 72 -11.66 13.96 8.24
C ALA A 72 -10.57 14.58 9.13
N ALA A 73 -10.71 14.48 10.46
CA ALA A 73 -9.68 14.91 11.42
C ALA A 73 -8.39 14.07 11.34
N ARG A 74 -8.49 12.79 10.99
CA ARG A 74 -7.38 11.83 11.00
C ARG A 74 -6.45 11.96 9.82
N HIS A 75 -5.19 11.61 10.01
CA HIS A 75 -4.19 11.63 8.94
C HIS A 75 -4.33 10.38 8.05
N GLY A 76 -4.52 10.59 6.75
CA GLY A 76 -4.76 9.54 5.78
C GLY A 76 -3.80 9.54 4.60
N GLN A 77 -3.68 8.37 3.99
CA GLN A 77 -3.05 8.09 2.71
C GLN A 77 -3.95 7.14 1.92
N ARG A 78 -4.02 7.30 0.59
CA ARG A 78 -4.82 6.43 -0.30
C ARG A 78 -6.30 6.35 0.12
N GLY A 79 -6.85 7.46 0.57
CA GLY A 79 -8.24 7.59 1.02
C GLY A 79 -8.53 6.95 2.38
N ARG A 80 -7.51 6.60 3.17
CA ARG A 80 -7.69 5.87 4.45
C ARG A 80 -6.85 6.45 5.57
N PRO A 81 -7.37 6.52 6.81
CA PRO A 81 -6.57 6.83 7.98
C PRO A 81 -5.41 5.84 8.14
N ILE A 82 -4.20 6.36 8.32
CA ILE A 82 -2.99 5.58 8.57
C ILE A 82 -2.33 5.90 9.91
N ASP A 83 -2.87 6.88 10.62
CA ASP A 83 -2.47 7.21 11.98
C ASP A 83 -3.05 6.23 13.01
N THR A 84 -2.31 6.06 14.08
CA THR A 84 -2.65 5.18 15.19
C THR A 84 -2.91 6.03 16.42
N ARG A 85 -3.98 5.68 17.16
CA ARG A 85 -4.40 6.44 18.34
C ARG A 85 -3.22 6.62 19.30
N PRO A 86 -2.94 7.86 19.75
CA PRO A 86 -1.92 8.12 20.75
C PRO A 86 -2.18 7.31 22.03
N ALA A 87 -1.12 6.90 22.73
CA ALA A 87 -1.27 6.39 24.08
C ALA A 87 -1.81 7.51 24.99
N GLU A 88 -2.67 7.16 25.93
CA GLU A 88 -3.10 8.12 26.95
C GLU A 88 -1.88 8.51 27.80
N PRO A 89 -1.54 9.80 27.89
CA PRO A 89 -0.40 10.23 28.69
C PRO A 89 -0.72 10.06 30.18
N GLU A 90 0.30 9.75 30.98
CA GLU A 90 0.16 9.67 32.44
C GLU A 90 -0.17 11.06 33.04
N ASP A 91 0.50 12.10 32.53
CA ASP A 91 0.31 13.49 32.95
C ASP A 91 -0.02 14.39 31.75
N VAL A 92 -0.95 15.33 31.95
CA VAL A 92 -1.20 16.45 31.04
C VAL A 92 -0.69 17.71 31.70
N LEU A 93 0.38 18.28 31.15
CA LEU A 93 1.19 19.28 31.85
C LEU A 93 0.69 20.71 31.63
N ALA A 94 -0.02 20.97 30.52
CA ALA A 94 -0.55 22.28 30.20
C ALA A 94 -1.93 22.22 29.53
N SER A 95 -2.64 23.36 29.56
CA SER A 95 -3.88 23.53 28.82
C SER A 95 -3.87 24.78 27.95
N LEU A 96 -4.49 24.70 26.78
CA LEU A 96 -4.72 25.81 25.86
C LEU A 96 -6.22 25.99 25.64
N GLU A 97 -6.69 27.23 25.58
CA GLU A 97 -8.13 27.50 25.37
C GLU A 97 -8.59 27.13 23.96
N ALA A 98 -7.85 27.53 22.93
CA ALA A 98 -8.18 27.20 21.55
C ALA A 98 -6.95 27.21 20.65
N ALA A 99 -6.91 26.32 19.65
CA ALA A 99 -5.87 26.30 18.63
C ALA A 99 -6.33 25.55 17.36
N ALA A 100 -5.61 25.74 16.26
CA ALA A 100 -5.76 24.94 15.04
C ALA A 100 -4.68 23.85 14.98
N TRP A 101 -5.02 22.65 14.53
CA TRP A 101 -4.07 21.57 14.27
C TRP A 101 -3.39 21.75 12.91
N GLY A 102 -2.08 22.02 12.94
CA GLY A 102 -1.22 22.17 11.75
C GLY A 102 -0.62 20.87 11.24
N GLY A 103 -0.51 19.85 12.09
CA GLY A 103 -0.02 18.53 11.70
C GLY A 103 1.37 18.17 12.25
N PRO A 104 1.92 17.03 11.83
CA PRO A 104 3.27 16.60 12.19
C PRO A 104 4.37 17.48 11.56
N LEU A 105 5.51 17.59 12.24
CA LEU A 105 6.76 18.14 11.68
C LEU A 105 7.77 17.01 11.44
N VAL A 106 8.29 16.93 10.23
CA VAL A 106 9.25 15.88 9.82
C VAL A 106 10.54 16.45 9.28
N ARG A 107 11.63 15.65 9.31
CA ARG A 107 12.92 15.99 8.70
C ARG A 107 12.98 15.64 7.20
N HIS A 108 11.89 15.86 6.47
CA HIS A 108 11.81 15.47 5.07
C HIS A 108 10.90 16.41 4.28
N TYR A 109 11.49 17.23 3.41
CA TYR A 109 10.79 18.26 2.63
C TYR A 109 9.55 17.74 1.87
N GLY A 110 9.71 16.65 1.10
CA GLY A 110 8.63 16.06 0.30
C GLY A 110 7.43 15.64 1.16
N HIS A 111 7.64 14.76 2.15
CA HIS A 111 6.64 14.38 3.14
C HIS A 111 6.04 15.56 3.92
N GLN A 112 6.83 16.60 4.27
CA GLN A 112 6.24 17.76 4.94
C GLN A 112 5.15 18.37 4.07
N ILE A 113 5.39 18.54 2.78
CA ILE A 113 4.40 19.12 1.87
C ILE A 113 3.27 18.12 1.62
N ALA A 114 3.61 16.93 1.12
CA ALA A 114 2.68 15.96 0.56
C ALA A 114 1.75 15.34 1.60
N ASP A 115 2.26 15.08 2.80
CA ASP A 115 1.48 14.47 3.89
C ASP A 115 0.95 15.53 4.85
N PHE A 116 1.80 16.47 5.28
CA PHE A 116 1.57 17.24 6.50
C PHE A 116 1.25 18.73 6.30
N SER A 117 1.28 19.24 5.08
CA SER A 117 0.99 20.66 4.81
C SER A 117 -0.36 20.89 4.13
N THR A 118 -1.04 19.84 3.68
CA THR A 118 -2.25 19.92 2.85
C THR A 118 -3.49 20.42 3.60
N ARG A 119 -3.39 20.66 4.92
CA ARG A 119 -4.42 21.28 5.77
C ARG A 119 -4.16 22.77 6.02
N LEU A 120 -2.94 23.25 5.76
CA LEU A 120 -2.48 24.55 6.27
C LEU A 120 -3.20 25.73 5.63
N LEU A 121 -3.48 25.68 4.32
CA LEU A 121 -4.23 26.75 3.66
C LEU A 121 -5.65 26.89 4.23
N ALA A 122 -6.34 25.76 4.47
CA ALA A 122 -7.66 25.75 5.08
C ALA A 122 -7.64 26.35 6.49
N ALA A 123 -6.68 25.90 7.32
CA ALA A 123 -6.50 26.42 8.67
C ALA A 123 -6.19 27.93 8.67
N ALA A 124 -5.29 28.38 7.79
CA ALA A 124 -4.89 29.79 7.68
C ALA A 124 -6.06 30.69 7.26
N ARG A 125 -6.88 30.25 6.28
CA ARG A 125 -8.04 31.01 5.79
C ARG A 125 -9.18 31.05 6.79
N ALA A 126 -9.52 29.92 7.40
CA ALA A 126 -10.66 29.82 8.30
C ALA A 126 -10.37 30.39 9.70
N TYR A 127 -9.12 30.30 10.16
CA TYR A 127 -8.72 30.68 11.52
C TYR A 127 -7.44 31.54 11.53
N PRO A 128 -7.49 32.76 10.97
CA PRO A 128 -6.33 33.64 10.85
C PRO A 128 -5.83 34.22 12.18
N ASP A 129 -6.51 33.98 13.31
CA ASP A 129 -6.12 34.50 14.62
C ASP A 129 -5.76 33.40 15.65
N LEU A 130 -5.99 32.12 15.35
CA LEU A 130 -5.67 31.03 16.28
C LEU A 130 -4.19 30.65 16.24
N ASP A 131 -3.66 30.17 17.37
CA ASP A 131 -2.37 29.49 17.37
C ASP A 131 -2.46 28.22 16.50
N VAL A 132 -1.38 27.87 15.80
CA VAL A 132 -1.28 26.65 15.00
C VAL A 132 -0.35 25.67 15.70
N LEU A 133 -0.91 24.55 16.13
CA LEU A 133 -0.16 23.51 16.83
C LEU A 133 0.42 22.50 15.86
N PHE A 134 1.69 22.22 16.05
CA PHE A 134 2.40 21.14 15.41
C PHE A 134 2.90 20.16 16.46
N ALA A 135 3.11 18.90 16.12
CA ALA A 135 3.84 17.99 17.00
C ALA A 135 4.95 17.26 16.24
N THR A 136 5.98 16.84 16.97
CA THR A 136 7.16 16.20 16.39
C THR A 136 7.63 15.04 17.25
N LYS A 137 8.66 14.33 16.79
CA LYS A 137 9.34 13.30 17.59
C LYS A 137 10.30 13.97 18.57
N PRO A 138 10.29 13.64 19.87
CA PRO A 138 11.20 14.23 20.85
C PRO A 138 12.68 14.18 20.44
N GLY A 139 13.10 13.11 19.76
CA GLY A 139 14.47 12.94 19.26
C GLY A 139 14.91 13.96 18.20
N PHE A 140 14.02 14.81 17.67
CA PHE A 140 14.41 15.89 16.77
C PHE A 140 14.89 17.15 17.51
N GLY A 141 14.61 17.30 18.81
CA GLY A 141 15.07 18.44 19.60
C GLY A 141 14.54 19.79 19.12
N TRP A 142 13.35 19.82 18.52
CA TRP A 142 12.69 21.06 18.10
C TRP A 142 11.72 21.52 19.16
N GLN A 143 11.85 22.77 19.57
CA GLN A 143 11.02 23.39 20.61
C GLN A 143 10.23 24.57 20.02
N ALA A 144 10.75 25.19 18.96
CA ALA A 144 10.09 26.19 18.15
C ALA A 144 10.30 25.93 16.65
N ILE A 145 9.49 26.59 15.80
CA ILE A 145 9.65 26.52 14.33
C ILE A 145 11.04 26.97 13.88
N ALA A 146 11.72 27.83 14.65
CA ALA A 146 13.09 28.25 14.36
C ALA A 146 14.11 27.11 14.44
N ASP A 147 13.83 26.05 15.20
CA ASP A 147 14.70 24.87 15.31
C ASP A 147 14.48 23.87 14.17
N ALA A 148 13.33 23.96 13.50
CA ALA A 148 12.97 23.12 12.37
C ALA A 148 13.74 23.54 11.11
N PRO A 149 13.80 22.69 10.06
CA PRO A 149 14.54 23.00 8.85
C PRO A 149 14.02 24.30 8.20
N PRO A 150 14.89 25.15 7.61
CA PRO A 150 14.50 26.48 7.13
C PRO A 150 13.33 26.48 6.12
N TRP A 151 13.20 25.42 5.33
CA TRP A 151 12.10 25.27 4.39
C TRP A 151 10.72 25.17 5.06
N MET A 152 10.63 24.78 6.34
CA MET A 152 9.35 24.76 7.07
C MET A 152 8.81 26.17 7.24
N ARG A 153 9.68 27.12 7.61
CA ARG A 153 9.33 28.54 7.67
C ARG A 153 8.87 29.04 6.31
N ALA A 154 9.59 28.68 5.24
CA ALA A 154 9.19 29.08 3.88
C ALA A 154 7.80 28.56 3.50
N ILE A 155 7.43 27.34 3.89
CA ILE A 155 6.08 26.77 3.67
C ILE A 155 5.02 27.54 4.48
N LEU A 156 5.30 27.88 5.74
CA LEU A 156 4.37 28.67 6.57
C LEU A 156 4.17 30.08 6.00
N ASP A 157 5.25 30.76 5.65
CA ASP A 157 5.23 32.09 5.02
C ASP A 157 4.44 32.03 3.70
N TRP A 158 4.62 30.97 2.91
CA TRP A 158 3.87 30.75 1.67
C TRP A 158 2.35 30.62 1.88
N PHE A 159 1.91 30.04 3.00
CA PHE A 159 0.50 30.01 3.38
C PHE A 159 0.04 31.25 4.17
N GLY A 160 0.94 32.21 4.42
CA GLY A 160 0.64 33.42 5.20
C GLY A 160 0.45 33.14 6.69
N ILE A 161 1.04 32.07 7.21
CA ILE A 161 0.97 31.71 8.63
C ILE A 161 2.16 32.33 9.35
N ASP A 162 1.89 33.31 10.22
CA ASP A 162 2.90 33.92 11.07
C ASP A 162 3.50 32.88 12.03
N VAL A 163 4.82 32.70 11.96
CA VAL A 163 5.55 31.76 12.82
C VAL A 163 5.38 32.06 14.31
N ALA A 164 5.05 33.30 14.70
CA ALA A 164 4.81 33.67 16.10
C ALA A 164 3.54 33.01 16.67
N ARG A 165 2.64 32.56 15.79
CA ARG A 165 1.43 31.79 16.15
C ARG A 165 1.66 30.29 16.15
N CYS A 166 2.80 29.82 15.66
CA CYS A 166 3.09 28.39 15.57
C CYS A 166 3.72 27.87 16.86
N ARG A 167 3.20 26.77 17.39
CA ARG A 167 3.73 26.11 18.60
C ARG A 167 4.02 24.64 18.32
N ILE A 168 5.13 24.15 18.83
CA ILE A 168 5.46 22.72 18.79
C ILE A 168 5.04 22.11 20.11
N VAL A 169 4.28 21.02 20.04
CA VAL A 169 3.88 20.17 21.15
C VAL A 169 4.95 19.10 21.33
N ASP A 170 5.78 19.31 22.33
CA ASP A 170 6.89 18.46 22.76
C ASP A 170 6.62 17.77 24.11
N GLU A 171 5.56 18.19 24.80
CA GLU A 171 4.98 17.54 25.97
C GLU A 171 3.44 17.41 25.82
N PRO A 172 2.78 16.44 26.48
CA PRO A 172 1.32 16.30 26.40
C PRO A 172 0.57 17.53 26.93
N ILE A 173 -0.32 18.09 26.10
CA ILE A 173 -1.19 19.23 26.46
C ILE A 173 -2.65 18.90 26.18
N CYS A 174 -3.57 19.54 26.90
CA CYS A 174 -5.00 19.51 26.58
C CYS A 174 -5.44 20.83 25.93
N VAL A 175 -6.12 20.76 24.80
CA VAL A 175 -6.66 21.92 24.09
C VAL A 175 -8.17 21.90 24.23
N ARG A 176 -8.74 22.90 24.91
CA ARG A 176 -10.18 22.95 25.20
C ARG A 176 -11.01 23.06 23.92
N ALA A 177 -10.54 23.78 22.90
CA ALA A 177 -11.15 23.81 21.58
C ALA A 177 -10.08 23.63 20.50
N LEU A 178 -9.88 22.40 20.03
CA LEU A 178 -8.96 22.10 18.94
C LEU A 178 -9.72 22.04 17.62
N VAL A 179 -9.32 22.90 16.68
CA VAL A 179 -9.88 22.94 15.34
C VAL A 179 -8.97 22.21 14.37
N VAL A 180 -9.54 21.41 13.46
CA VAL A 180 -8.78 20.68 12.46
C VAL A 180 -9.48 20.74 11.11
N ALA A 181 -8.77 21.19 10.07
CA ALA A 181 -9.22 21.11 8.69
C ALA A 181 -8.92 19.74 8.09
N ALA A 182 -9.74 19.22 7.18
CA ALA A 182 -9.47 17.97 6.47
C ALA A 182 -8.22 18.06 5.57
N GLN A 183 -7.54 16.95 5.29
CA GLN A 183 -6.51 16.91 4.24
C GLN A 183 -7.15 17.23 2.90
N ALA A 184 -6.67 18.28 2.24
CA ALA A 184 -7.16 18.66 0.92
C ALA A 184 -6.74 17.66 -0.18
N GLU A 185 -5.67 16.91 0.06
CA GLU A 185 -5.19 15.82 -0.78
C GLU A 185 -4.29 14.89 0.05
N GLN A 186 -4.07 13.68 -0.44
CA GLN A 186 -3.32 12.63 0.25
C GLN A 186 -2.26 12.00 -0.65
N VAL A 187 -1.20 11.45 -0.04
CA VAL A 187 -0.22 10.64 -0.77
C VAL A 187 -0.89 9.37 -1.30
N GLY A 188 -0.75 9.16 -2.62
CA GLY A 188 -1.39 8.04 -3.31
C GLY A 188 -2.89 8.21 -3.55
N GLY A 189 -3.41 9.43 -3.41
CA GLY A 189 -4.81 9.76 -3.62
C GLY A 189 -5.66 9.74 -2.34
N PRO A 190 -6.85 10.38 -2.32
CA PRO A 190 -7.38 11.22 -3.39
C PRO A 190 -6.53 12.47 -3.62
N GLY A 191 -6.48 12.92 -4.88
CA GLY A 191 -5.89 14.19 -5.28
C GLY A 191 -6.73 15.40 -4.85
N PRO A 192 -6.26 16.63 -5.15
CA PRO A 192 -6.98 17.85 -4.80
C PRO A 192 -8.27 18.00 -5.62
N ASP A 193 -9.32 18.56 -5.00
CA ASP A 193 -10.51 18.99 -5.73
C ASP A 193 -10.33 20.37 -6.39
N GLU A 194 -11.19 20.69 -7.36
CA GLU A 194 -11.11 21.94 -8.13
C GLU A 194 -11.18 23.20 -7.25
N THR A 195 -11.94 23.17 -6.17
CA THR A 195 -12.10 24.34 -5.28
C THR A 195 -10.84 24.57 -4.43
N TYR A 196 -10.13 23.50 -4.06
CA TYR A 196 -8.83 23.61 -3.42
C TYR A 196 -7.78 24.14 -4.38
N LEU A 197 -7.81 23.69 -5.64
CA LEU A 197 -6.94 24.20 -6.69
C LEU A 197 -7.15 25.69 -6.93
N ASP A 198 -8.39 26.17 -6.94
CA ASP A 198 -8.73 27.60 -7.00
C ASP A 198 -8.13 28.36 -5.81
N ALA A 199 -8.34 27.85 -4.59
CA ALA A 199 -7.84 28.47 -3.38
C ALA A 199 -6.30 28.54 -3.33
N LEU A 200 -5.62 27.51 -3.83
CA LEU A 200 -4.16 27.51 -3.95
C LEU A 200 -3.70 28.48 -5.04
N LEU A 201 -4.42 28.60 -6.16
CA LEU A 201 -4.07 29.54 -7.23
C LEU A 201 -4.17 30.99 -6.74
N GLU A 202 -5.25 31.33 -6.04
CA GLU A 202 -5.40 32.63 -5.37
C GLU A 202 -4.28 32.89 -4.35
N ASN A 203 -3.88 31.87 -3.59
CA ASN A 203 -2.75 31.99 -2.66
C ASN A 203 -1.45 32.28 -3.43
N THR A 204 -1.18 31.55 -4.50
CA THR A 204 0.00 31.75 -5.34
C THR A 204 0.02 33.15 -5.94
N GLU A 205 -1.08 33.61 -6.53
CA GLU A 205 -1.18 34.95 -7.11
C GLU A 205 -0.88 36.03 -6.07
N ARG A 206 -1.45 35.91 -4.87
CA ARG A 206 -1.18 36.84 -3.77
C ARG A 206 0.30 36.83 -3.37
N GLN A 207 0.89 35.65 -3.15
CA GLN A 207 2.28 35.53 -2.68
C GLN A 207 3.30 35.99 -3.72
N LEU A 208 2.99 35.83 -5.01
CA LEU A 208 3.87 36.27 -6.10
C LEU A 208 3.63 37.73 -6.52
N GLY A 209 2.57 38.38 -6.05
CA GLY A 209 2.17 39.72 -6.47
C GLY A 209 1.61 39.75 -7.90
N GLY A 210 0.92 38.69 -8.30
CA GLY A 210 0.46 38.42 -9.66
C GLY A 210 1.06 37.13 -10.23
N LEU A 211 0.30 36.45 -11.08
CA LEU A 211 0.79 35.25 -11.77
C LEU A 211 1.73 35.64 -12.92
N PRO A 212 2.90 35.00 -13.03
CA PRO A 212 3.77 35.15 -14.20
C PRO A 212 3.04 34.77 -15.49
N SER A 213 3.33 35.47 -16.58
CA SER A 213 2.92 35.02 -17.91
C SER A 213 3.71 33.79 -18.32
N VAL A 214 3.03 32.80 -18.91
CA VAL A 214 3.66 31.61 -19.46
C VAL A 214 4.53 32.00 -20.66
N THR A 215 5.76 31.51 -20.68
CA THR A 215 6.74 31.63 -21.76
C THR A 215 6.95 30.27 -22.40
N ASP A 216 7.52 30.21 -23.61
CA ASP A 216 7.89 28.93 -24.24
C ASP A 216 9.13 28.26 -23.62
N THR A 217 9.51 28.64 -22.40
CA THR A 217 10.69 28.11 -21.70
C THR A 217 10.49 26.67 -21.26
N VAL A 218 11.51 25.84 -21.50
CA VAL A 218 11.64 24.49 -20.92
C VAL A 218 12.57 24.58 -19.72
N VAL A 219 12.11 24.08 -18.57
CA VAL A 219 12.89 24.07 -17.32
C VAL A 219 13.17 22.63 -16.92
N TYR A 220 14.44 22.29 -16.71
CA TYR A 220 14.85 21.04 -16.08
C TYR A 220 15.07 21.26 -14.58
N VAL A 221 14.29 20.56 -13.76
CA VAL A 221 14.40 20.61 -12.30
C VAL A 221 15.32 19.48 -11.85
N SER A 222 16.56 19.86 -11.58
CA SER A 222 17.67 18.96 -11.31
C SER A 222 17.77 18.54 -9.84
N ARG A 223 18.38 17.37 -9.62
CA ARG A 223 18.80 16.82 -8.34
C ARG A 223 20.32 16.68 -8.24
N ALA A 224 21.11 17.26 -9.15
CA ALA A 224 22.56 17.09 -9.17
C ALA A 224 23.26 17.55 -7.86
N GLY A 225 22.68 18.48 -7.10
CA GLY A 225 23.20 18.87 -5.77
C GLY A 225 22.79 17.94 -4.62
N MET A 226 22.07 16.84 -4.89
CA MET A 226 21.64 15.85 -3.91
C MET A 226 22.51 14.59 -3.97
N SER A 227 22.60 13.87 -2.86
CA SER A 227 23.27 12.57 -2.82
C SER A 227 22.49 11.47 -3.56
N SER A 228 21.16 11.53 -3.54
CA SER A 228 20.27 10.59 -4.25
C SER A 228 19.79 11.20 -5.56
N ARG A 229 20.54 10.95 -6.63
CA ARG A 229 20.44 11.63 -7.93
C ARG A 229 20.63 10.67 -9.11
N PHE A 230 20.60 11.16 -10.34
CA PHE A 230 21.12 10.40 -11.47
C PHE A 230 22.65 10.46 -11.47
N ALA A 231 23.31 9.33 -11.77
CA ALA A 231 24.74 9.31 -12.00
C ALA A 231 25.05 10.03 -13.32
N GLY A 232 25.92 11.05 -13.28
CA GLY A 232 26.21 11.91 -14.43
C GLY A 232 25.23 13.07 -14.61
N GLU A 233 24.38 13.37 -13.63
CA GLU A 233 23.35 14.43 -13.76
C GLU A 233 23.95 15.82 -14.00
N ALA A 234 25.11 16.13 -13.42
CA ALA A 234 25.81 17.40 -13.67
C ALA A 234 26.26 17.54 -15.14
N TYR A 235 26.63 16.43 -15.79
CA TYR A 235 26.91 16.42 -17.22
C TYR A 235 25.62 16.60 -18.04
N LEU A 236 24.52 15.97 -17.63
CA LEU A 236 23.21 16.19 -18.24
C LEU A 236 22.78 17.66 -18.16
N GLU A 237 23.00 18.33 -17.03
CA GLU A 237 22.74 19.77 -16.90
C GLU A 237 23.54 20.60 -17.92
N GLU A 238 24.84 20.33 -18.08
CA GLU A 238 25.68 21.02 -19.08
C GLU A 238 25.11 20.88 -20.49
N VAL A 239 24.74 19.65 -20.88
CA VAL A 239 24.16 19.35 -22.18
C VAL A 239 22.82 20.06 -22.39
N LEU A 240 21.95 20.04 -21.37
CA LEU A 240 20.64 20.70 -21.40
C LEU A 240 20.77 22.23 -21.49
N ILE A 241 21.68 22.83 -20.72
CA ILE A 241 22.01 24.27 -20.81
C ILE A 241 22.48 24.61 -22.22
N GLY A 242 23.36 23.79 -22.80
CA GLY A 242 23.85 23.96 -24.18
C GLY A 242 22.77 23.83 -25.26
N ALA A 243 21.62 23.22 -24.93
CA ALA A 243 20.43 23.13 -25.77
C ALA A 243 19.38 24.21 -25.47
N GLY A 244 19.68 25.17 -24.60
CA GLY A 244 18.79 26.28 -24.25
C GLY A 244 17.73 25.94 -23.20
N VAL A 245 17.85 24.79 -22.51
CA VAL A 245 16.99 24.44 -21.37
C VAL A 245 17.45 25.19 -20.13
N GLN A 246 16.52 25.81 -19.41
CA GLN A 246 16.83 26.42 -18.13
C GLN A 246 16.97 25.32 -17.06
N VAL A 247 18.14 25.21 -16.44
CA VAL A 247 18.34 24.28 -15.32
C VAL A 247 18.06 24.98 -13.99
N LEU A 248 17.24 24.36 -13.15
CA LEU A 248 16.92 24.82 -11.81
C LEU A 248 17.30 23.73 -10.80
N ARG A 249 18.16 24.06 -9.82
CA ARG A 249 18.42 23.23 -8.64
C ARG A 249 17.61 23.76 -7.45
N PRO A 250 16.52 23.10 -7.02
CA PRO A 250 15.59 23.63 -6.02
C PRO A 250 16.24 24.04 -4.70
N GLU A 251 17.27 23.32 -4.27
CA GLU A 251 18.02 23.60 -3.04
C GLU A 251 18.80 24.92 -3.06
N ALA A 252 19.04 25.48 -4.25
CA ALA A 252 19.81 26.71 -4.43
C ALA A 252 18.92 27.95 -4.56
N VAL A 253 17.59 27.79 -4.63
CA VAL A 253 16.64 28.88 -4.88
C VAL A 253 15.51 28.90 -3.85
N SER A 254 14.98 30.08 -3.60
CA SER A 254 13.89 30.26 -2.64
C SER A 254 12.58 29.62 -3.13
N LEU A 255 11.69 29.23 -2.22
CA LEU A 255 10.38 28.68 -2.58
C LEU A 255 9.56 29.61 -3.50
N PRO A 256 9.45 30.93 -3.26
CA PRO A 256 8.77 31.84 -4.19
C PRO A 256 9.43 31.91 -5.57
N GLU A 257 10.75 31.81 -5.65
CA GLU A 257 11.49 31.81 -6.92
C GLU A 257 11.28 30.50 -7.71
N GLN A 258 11.27 29.35 -7.02
CA GLN A 258 10.88 28.07 -7.62
C GLN A 258 9.48 28.17 -8.23
N LEU A 259 8.48 28.60 -7.45
CA LEU A 259 7.09 28.67 -7.90
C LEU A 259 6.88 29.72 -9.00
N ARG A 260 7.58 30.87 -8.95
CA ARG A 260 7.58 31.85 -10.04
C ARG A 260 8.14 31.24 -11.34
N THR A 261 9.23 30.49 -11.24
CA THR A 261 9.83 29.79 -12.39
C THR A 261 8.87 28.75 -12.96
N TYR A 262 8.22 27.96 -12.10
CA TYR A 262 7.28 26.91 -12.53
C TYR A 262 6.04 27.47 -13.22
N HIS A 263 5.49 28.60 -12.74
CA HIS A 263 4.37 29.27 -13.39
C HIS A 263 4.71 29.91 -14.73
N ALA A 264 5.95 30.38 -14.90
CA ALA A 264 6.39 30.96 -16.16
C ALA A 264 6.70 29.89 -17.22
N ALA A 265 7.05 28.67 -16.83
CA ALA A 265 7.50 27.65 -17.78
C ALA A 265 6.34 26.98 -18.53
N ARG A 266 6.47 26.85 -19.85
CA ARG A 266 5.58 25.99 -20.67
C ARG A 266 5.79 24.51 -20.36
N ARG A 267 7.04 24.10 -20.10
CA ARG A 267 7.39 22.69 -19.86
C ARG A 267 8.35 22.58 -18.69
N LEU A 268 8.03 21.66 -17.78
CA LEU A 268 8.85 21.28 -16.64
C LEU A 268 9.28 19.83 -16.78
N ILE A 269 10.58 19.57 -16.77
CA ILE A 269 11.15 18.23 -16.78
C ILE A 269 11.80 18.01 -15.42
N PHE A 270 11.25 17.14 -14.58
CA PHE A 270 11.79 16.86 -13.25
C PHE A 270 12.67 15.62 -13.27
N ALA A 271 13.85 15.71 -12.64
CA ALA A 271 14.47 14.53 -12.08
C ALA A 271 13.65 14.06 -10.86
N GLU A 272 13.16 12.82 -10.90
CA GLU A 272 12.21 12.30 -9.92
C GLU A 272 12.71 12.40 -8.46
N GLY A 273 11.97 13.14 -7.62
CA GLY A 273 12.27 13.32 -6.21
C GLY A 273 11.38 14.36 -5.53
N SER A 274 11.75 14.74 -4.31
CA SER A 274 10.92 15.57 -3.42
C SER A 274 10.52 16.94 -3.98
N ALA A 275 11.24 17.47 -4.98
CA ALA A 275 10.93 18.74 -5.63
C ALA A 275 9.58 18.72 -6.37
N LEU A 276 9.10 17.54 -6.79
CA LEU A 276 7.77 17.40 -7.39
C LEU A 276 6.66 17.88 -6.45
N HIS A 277 6.81 17.62 -5.14
CA HIS A 277 5.82 18.04 -4.15
C HIS A 277 5.74 19.56 -3.99
N THR A 278 6.74 20.34 -4.45
CA THR A 278 6.63 21.81 -4.49
C THR A 278 5.41 22.25 -5.32
N LEU A 279 5.04 21.50 -6.38
CA LEU A 279 3.85 21.80 -7.19
C LEU A 279 2.53 21.65 -6.41
N GLN A 280 2.51 20.92 -5.29
CA GLN A 280 1.32 20.83 -4.42
C GLN A 280 1.05 22.11 -3.64
N LEU A 281 2.04 23.00 -3.52
CA LEU A 281 1.90 24.30 -2.85
C LEU A 281 1.23 25.36 -3.73
N THR A 282 0.95 25.05 -4.99
CA THR A 282 0.30 25.96 -5.95
C THR A 282 -0.94 25.34 -6.56
N GLY A 283 -1.88 26.17 -7.03
CA GLY A 283 -3.05 25.72 -7.79
C GLY A 283 -2.67 25.19 -9.18
N ARG A 284 -3.59 25.29 -10.14
CA ARG A 284 -3.36 24.83 -11.51
C ARG A 284 -2.20 25.59 -12.18
N LEU A 285 -1.39 24.88 -12.95
CA LEU A 285 -0.32 25.39 -13.82
C LEU A 285 -0.66 25.10 -15.27
N ALA A 286 -0.45 26.09 -16.13
CA ALA A 286 -0.53 25.93 -17.58
C ALA A 286 0.80 25.38 -18.15
N ALA A 287 1.29 24.28 -17.58
CA ALA A 287 2.57 23.65 -17.93
C ALA A 287 2.39 22.16 -18.26
N ASP A 288 3.15 21.68 -19.25
CA ASP A 288 3.39 20.24 -19.44
C ASP A 288 4.46 19.78 -18.46
N VAL A 289 4.19 18.74 -17.67
CA VAL A 289 5.16 18.19 -16.71
C VAL A 289 5.60 16.79 -17.14
N ALA A 290 6.90 16.60 -17.27
CA ALA A 290 7.52 15.30 -17.49
C ALA A 290 8.40 14.93 -16.29
N VAL A 291 8.39 13.67 -15.89
CA VAL A 291 9.20 13.15 -14.78
C VAL A 291 10.14 12.09 -15.32
N LEU A 292 11.45 12.34 -15.28
CA LEU A 292 12.45 11.31 -15.54
C LEU A 292 12.51 10.38 -14.34
N GLU A 293 12.14 9.11 -14.50
CA GLU A 293 12.00 8.17 -13.39
C GLU A 293 13.35 7.72 -12.84
N ARG A 294 13.58 7.99 -11.55
CA ARG A 294 14.77 7.53 -10.83
C ARG A 294 14.54 6.15 -10.22
N ARG A 295 13.29 5.83 -9.86
CA ARG A 295 12.87 4.60 -9.19
C ARG A 295 11.87 3.87 -10.08
N ALA A 296 12.18 2.64 -10.47
CA ALA A 296 11.28 1.80 -11.26
C ALA A 296 9.93 1.62 -10.57
N GLU A 297 8.85 1.56 -11.35
CA GLU A 297 7.48 1.27 -10.92
C GLU A 297 6.93 2.24 -9.84
N ARG A 298 7.41 3.49 -9.83
CA ARG A 298 7.00 4.51 -8.86
C ARG A 298 6.61 5.82 -9.56
N ARG A 299 5.31 5.98 -9.81
CA ARG A 299 4.75 7.26 -10.27
C ARG A 299 4.54 8.22 -9.09
N LEU A 300 5.62 8.88 -8.69
CA LEU A 300 5.60 9.79 -7.54
C LEU A 300 4.63 10.95 -7.77
N ALA A 301 3.70 11.16 -6.84
CA ALA A 301 2.74 12.27 -6.81
C ALA A 301 1.74 12.32 -7.99
N GLU A 302 1.54 11.22 -8.73
CA GLU A 302 0.67 11.21 -9.93
C GLU A 302 -0.74 11.76 -9.65
N GLU A 303 -1.42 11.22 -8.63
CA GLU A 303 -2.76 11.66 -8.23
C GLU A 303 -2.81 13.12 -7.77
N ASN A 304 -1.71 13.63 -7.23
CA ASN A 304 -1.62 15.02 -6.76
C ASN A 304 -1.37 16.00 -7.91
N LEU A 305 -0.61 15.58 -8.92
CA LEU A 305 -0.15 16.45 -10.02
C LEU A 305 -1.08 16.42 -11.23
N LYS A 306 -1.69 15.28 -11.56
CA LYS A 306 -2.57 15.12 -12.71
C LYS A 306 -3.68 16.19 -12.81
N PRO A 307 -4.39 16.57 -11.73
CA PRO A 307 -5.40 17.65 -11.80
C PRO A 307 -4.78 19.06 -11.77
N ARG A 308 -3.47 19.20 -11.53
CA ARG A 308 -2.77 20.49 -11.40
C ARG A 308 -2.14 20.98 -12.70
N VAL A 309 -1.87 20.11 -13.66
CA VAL A 309 -1.01 20.43 -14.82
C VAL A 309 -1.72 20.15 -16.13
N THR A 310 -1.27 20.75 -17.22
CA THR A 310 -1.85 20.54 -18.57
C THR A 310 -1.69 19.09 -19.02
N SER A 311 -0.50 18.52 -18.80
CA SER A 311 -0.20 17.12 -19.08
C SER A 311 0.88 16.62 -18.10
N LEU A 312 0.83 15.32 -17.80
CA LEU A 312 1.80 14.67 -16.92
C LEU A 312 2.30 13.38 -17.58
N THR A 313 3.62 13.28 -17.80
CA THR A 313 4.26 12.05 -18.28
C THR A 313 5.35 11.57 -17.31
N TYR A 314 5.57 10.26 -17.29
CA TYR A 314 6.67 9.62 -16.60
C TYR A 314 7.53 8.90 -17.64
N GLU A 315 8.79 9.31 -17.75
CA GLU A 315 9.74 8.80 -18.73
C GLU A 315 10.67 7.78 -18.06
N GLY A 316 10.45 6.50 -18.38
CA GLY A 316 11.26 5.39 -17.90
C GLY A 316 12.59 5.30 -18.64
N CYS A 317 13.60 6.04 -18.17
CA CYS A 317 14.97 6.03 -18.72
C CYS A 317 16.01 5.39 -17.79
N LEU A 318 15.56 4.62 -16.80
CA LEU A 318 16.43 3.96 -15.83
C LEU A 318 17.06 2.69 -16.44
N ALA A 319 18.40 2.58 -16.43
CA ALA A 319 19.11 1.34 -16.75
C ALA A 319 19.34 0.48 -15.50
N GLU A 320 19.69 1.13 -14.40
CA GLU A 320 20.06 0.48 -13.15
C GLU A 320 19.85 1.44 -11.98
N GLN A 321 19.43 0.91 -10.84
CA GLN A 321 19.41 1.60 -9.57
C GLN A 321 20.31 0.87 -8.56
N ILE A 322 21.25 1.62 -8.00
CA ILE A 322 22.22 1.18 -7.00
C ILE A 322 21.77 1.70 -5.64
N HIS A 323 21.52 0.80 -4.69
CA HIS A 323 20.98 1.17 -3.38
C HIS A 323 21.43 0.21 -2.27
N GLY A 324 21.50 0.69 -1.03
CA GLY A 324 21.68 -0.18 0.14
C GLY A 324 20.40 -0.95 0.52
N THR A 325 20.44 -1.64 1.66
CA THR A 325 19.29 -2.35 2.22
C THR A 325 18.86 -1.71 3.55
N LEU A 326 17.55 -1.51 3.75
CA LEU A 326 16.99 -0.99 5.00
C LEU A 326 17.06 -2.05 6.12
N PRO A 327 16.95 -1.67 7.42
CA PRO A 327 16.94 -2.63 8.53
C PRO A 327 15.85 -3.70 8.43
N THR A 328 14.75 -3.42 7.73
CA THR A 328 13.67 -4.37 7.45
C THR A 328 14.01 -5.41 6.37
N GLY A 329 15.17 -5.30 5.73
CA GLY A 329 15.54 -6.08 4.55
C GLY A 329 15.00 -5.51 3.23
N ALA A 330 14.23 -4.43 3.27
CA ALA A 330 13.67 -3.79 2.09
C ALA A 330 14.72 -2.95 1.30
N PRO A 331 14.59 -2.82 -0.03
CA PRO A 331 15.44 -1.94 -0.84
C PRO A 331 15.43 -0.47 -0.40
N ALA A 332 16.59 0.15 -0.16
CA ALA A 332 16.71 1.57 0.17
C ALA A 332 16.69 2.49 -1.07
N ARG A 333 15.77 2.23 -2.02
CA ARG A 333 15.72 2.88 -3.35
C ARG A 333 15.61 4.41 -3.29
N ALA A 334 14.95 4.96 -2.26
CA ALA A 334 14.82 6.40 -2.08
C ALA A 334 16.19 7.08 -1.92
N GLN A 335 17.16 6.41 -1.28
CA GLN A 335 18.51 6.92 -1.03
C GLN A 335 19.56 6.44 -2.06
N GLY A 336 19.15 5.60 -3.01
CA GLY A 336 20.02 5.09 -4.07
C GLY A 336 20.41 6.12 -5.11
N ILE A 337 21.45 5.78 -5.89
CA ILE A 337 21.86 6.48 -7.10
C ILE A 337 21.38 5.71 -8.33
N SER A 338 20.96 6.42 -9.36
CA SER A 338 20.35 5.81 -10.55
C SER A 338 21.19 6.06 -11.80
N VAL A 339 21.46 5.01 -12.54
CA VAL A 339 22.14 5.05 -13.82
C VAL A 339 21.09 5.06 -14.93
N LEU A 340 21.20 6.03 -15.83
CA LEU A 340 20.29 6.19 -16.95
C LEU A 340 20.74 5.37 -18.17
N ASP A 341 19.76 4.84 -18.89
CA ASP A 341 19.91 4.27 -20.22
C ASP A 341 19.99 5.43 -21.24
N GLU A 342 21.13 5.57 -21.91
CA GLU A 342 21.40 6.70 -22.81
C GLU A 342 20.40 6.78 -23.96
N GLU A 343 20.05 5.65 -24.58
CA GLU A 343 19.14 5.62 -25.73
C GLU A 343 17.72 6.03 -25.31
N LEU A 344 17.24 5.48 -24.19
CA LEU A 344 15.93 5.85 -23.65
C LEU A 344 15.88 7.28 -23.17
N LEU A 345 16.95 7.79 -22.54
CA LEU A 345 17.04 9.18 -22.10
C LEU A 345 16.96 10.13 -23.29
N LEU A 346 17.84 9.94 -24.29
CA LEU A 346 17.88 10.81 -25.48
C LEU A 346 16.55 10.78 -26.24
N GLY A 347 15.98 9.58 -26.44
CA GLY A 347 14.67 9.45 -27.08
C GLY A 347 13.53 10.10 -26.28
N SER A 348 13.61 10.11 -24.95
CA SER A 348 12.62 10.79 -24.10
C SER A 348 12.75 12.31 -24.20
N LEU A 349 13.98 12.85 -24.17
CA LEU A 349 14.23 14.27 -24.35
C LEU A 349 13.76 14.77 -25.73
N ASP A 350 13.99 14.01 -26.79
CA ASP A 350 13.50 14.34 -28.14
C ASP A 350 11.97 14.39 -28.21
N ARG A 351 11.26 13.43 -27.60
CA ARG A 351 9.78 13.47 -27.50
C ARG A 351 9.29 14.69 -26.71
N LEU A 352 10.08 15.14 -25.73
CA LEU A 352 9.85 16.35 -24.95
C LEU A 352 10.35 17.62 -25.66
N GLY A 353 10.72 17.55 -26.94
CA GLY A 353 11.15 18.69 -27.75
C GLY A 353 12.53 19.26 -27.38
N VAL A 354 13.36 18.47 -26.70
CA VAL A 354 14.71 18.83 -26.26
C VAL A 354 15.70 17.93 -26.99
N THR A 355 16.20 18.39 -28.14
CA THR A 355 17.18 17.64 -28.93
C THR A 355 18.61 17.95 -28.47
N VAL A 356 19.28 16.91 -27.98
CA VAL A 356 20.63 17.00 -27.38
C VAL A 356 21.62 15.98 -27.97
N ALA A 357 21.19 15.14 -28.90
CA ALA A 357 22.00 14.04 -29.45
C ALA A 357 23.31 14.53 -30.10
N ASP A 358 23.31 15.71 -30.73
CA ASP A 358 24.49 16.34 -31.34
C ASP A 358 25.49 16.90 -30.31
N ARG A 359 25.05 17.07 -29.06
CA ARG A 359 25.85 17.56 -27.92
C ARG A 359 26.26 16.45 -26.97
N TRP A 360 25.75 15.22 -27.18
CA TRP A 360 26.00 14.10 -26.28
C TRP A 360 27.35 13.43 -26.55
N ASP A 361 28.34 13.73 -25.71
CA ASP A 361 29.59 12.99 -25.60
C ASP A 361 29.47 11.83 -24.59
N ARG A 362 29.34 10.62 -25.15
CA ARG A 362 29.25 9.37 -24.39
C ARG A 362 30.42 9.16 -23.42
N ARG A 363 31.66 9.48 -23.82
CA ARG A 363 32.83 9.25 -22.95
C ARG A 363 32.82 10.18 -21.75
N ARG A 364 32.42 11.44 -21.96
CA ARG A 364 32.26 12.41 -20.86
C ARG A 364 31.13 12.00 -19.93
N TYR A 365 29.99 11.54 -20.46
CA TYR A 365 28.90 10.99 -19.65
C TYR A 365 29.34 9.79 -18.82
N GLU A 366 29.95 8.77 -19.43
CA GLU A 366 30.41 7.56 -18.73
C GLU A 366 31.40 7.91 -17.61
N THR A 367 32.33 8.84 -17.88
CA THR A 367 33.29 9.32 -16.88
C THR A 367 32.59 10.00 -15.70
N ALA A 368 31.64 10.91 -15.96
CA ALA A 368 30.89 11.61 -14.92
C ALA A 368 29.99 10.65 -14.12
N ARG A 369 29.31 9.72 -14.80
CA ARG A 369 28.49 8.67 -14.22
C ARG A 369 29.30 7.80 -13.26
N ASP A 370 30.44 7.28 -13.70
CA ASP A 370 31.25 6.36 -12.91
C ASP A 370 31.88 7.05 -11.69
N ALA A 371 32.23 8.34 -11.82
CA ALA A 371 32.68 9.16 -10.70
C ALA A 371 31.57 9.33 -9.65
N ASP A 372 30.34 9.68 -10.06
CA ASP A 372 29.19 9.83 -9.16
C ASP A 372 28.82 8.52 -8.46
N VAL A 373 28.85 7.39 -9.18
CA VAL A 373 28.61 6.05 -8.59
C VAL A 373 29.68 5.74 -7.54
N SER A 374 30.95 6.03 -7.84
CA SER A 374 32.06 5.80 -6.90
C SER A 374 31.94 6.66 -5.65
N GLU A 375 31.57 7.94 -5.81
CA GLU A 375 31.30 8.85 -4.69
C GLU A 375 30.16 8.33 -3.81
N TRP A 376 29.05 7.91 -4.42
CA TRP A 376 27.90 7.38 -3.70
C TRP A 376 28.25 6.11 -2.93
N LEU A 377 28.99 5.17 -3.52
CA LEU A 377 29.43 3.94 -2.87
C LEU A 377 30.33 4.21 -1.65
N ALA A 378 31.24 5.18 -1.77
CA ALA A 378 32.09 5.60 -0.64
C ALA A 378 31.24 6.18 0.50
N SER A 379 30.23 6.99 0.19
CA SER A 379 29.30 7.56 1.17
C SER A 379 28.42 6.48 1.83
N ASP A 380 27.89 5.54 1.05
CA ASP A 380 27.00 4.50 1.55
C ASP A 380 27.71 3.50 2.47
N SER A 381 28.98 3.20 2.17
CA SER A 381 29.85 2.34 3.02
C SER A 381 30.04 2.89 4.43
N ALA A 382 29.90 4.21 4.62
CA ALA A 382 29.94 4.86 5.93
C ALA A 382 28.57 4.91 6.63
N SER A 383 27.50 4.43 5.98
CA SER A 383 26.14 4.46 6.50
C SER A 383 25.79 3.19 7.30
N SER A 384 24.72 3.24 8.09
CA SER A 384 24.22 2.09 8.84
C SER A 384 23.34 1.13 8.01
N ARG A 385 23.38 1.23 6.67
CA ARG A 385 22.54 0.41 5.77
C ARG A 385 23.19 -0.95 5.51
N GLY A 386 22.36 -1.94 5.17
CA GLY A 386 22.80 -3.27 4.78
C GLY A 386 23.49 -3.27 3.40
N PRO A 387 23.80 -4.46 2.85
CA PRO A 387 24.62 -4.58 1.65
C PRO A 387 24.07 -3.80 0.45
N VAL A 388 24.98 -3.29 -0.37
CA VAL A 388 24.66 -2.61 -1.63
C VAL A 388 24.14 -3.62 -2.64
N VAL A 389 23.02 -3.27 -3.26
CA VAL A 389 22.34 -4.04 -4.31
C VAL A 389 22.26 -3.17 -5.55
N ARG A 390 22.47 -3.81 -6.70
CA ARG A 390 22.28 -3.28 -8.03
C ARG A 390 21.03 -3.91 -8.63
N SER A 391 20.07 -3.09 -9.03
CA SER A 391 18.80 -3.55 -9.57
C SER A 391 18.50 -2.86 -10.90
N SER A 392 18.26 -3.62 -11.94
CA SER A 392 17.75 -3.07 -13.21
C SER A 392 16.23 -3.14 -13.20
N PRO A 393 15.53 -2.14 -13.77
CA PRO A 393 14.12 -2.32 -14.09
C PRO A 393 13.99 -3.51 -15.05
N GLU A 394 13.02 -4.39 -14.78
CA GLU A 394 12.64 -5.39 -15.77
C GLU A 394 12.16 -4.63 -17.01
N ARG A 395 12.88 -4.73 -18.13
CA ARG A 395 12.51 -4.07 -19.40
C ARG A 395 11.17 -4.66 -19.86
N SER A 396 10.06 -4.09 -19.40
CA SER A 396 8.77 -4.26 -20.04
C SER A 396 8.73 -3.36 -21.27
N THR A 397 8.77 -3.94 -22.45
CA THR A 397 8.48 -3.26 -23.71
C THR A 397 6.98 -2.99 -23.91
N VAL A 398 6.15 -3.31 -22.91
CA VAL A 398 4.69 -3.17 -22.99
C VAL A 398 4.26 -1.96 -22.18
N ALA A 399 3.93 -0.87 -22.89
CA ALA A 399 3.18 0.25 -22.32
C ALA A 399 1.89 -0.29 -21.68
N PRO A 400 1.46 0.22 -20.50
CA PRO A 400 0.17 -0.16 -19.95
C PRO A 400 -0.92 0.15 -20.98
N PRO A 401 -1.80 -0.81 -21.30
CA PRO A 401 -2.81 -0.60 -22.33
C PRO A 401 -3.72 0.54 -21.91
N ALA A 402 -4.03 1.45 -22.84
CA ALA A 402 -5.02 2.48 -22.64
C ALA A 402 -6.36 1.85 -22.20
N PRO A 403 -7.12 2.48 -21.29
CA PRO A 403 -8.43 1.97 -20.89
C PRO A 403 -9.31 1.85 -22.13
N ARG A 404 -9.69 0.62 -22.47
CA ARG A 404 -10.53 0.34 -23.64
C ARG A 404 -12.00 0.53 -23.28
N ALA A 405 -12.76 1.04 -24.24
CA ALA A 405 -14.19 1.22 -24.12
C ALA A 405 -14.88 -0.10 -23.74
N ARG A 406 -15.72 -0.04 -22.70
CA ARG A 406 -16.53 -1.16 -22.20
C ARG A 406 -17.49 -1.65 -23.29
N THR A 407 -17.26 -2.84 -23.83
CA THR A 407 -18.22 -3.53 -24.67
C THR A 407 -19.42 -3.95 -23.81
N PRO A 408 -20.69 -3.81 -24.27
CA PRO A 408 -21.84 -4.18 -23.46
C PRO A 408 -22.02 -5.70 -23.48
N ALA A 409 -21.46 -6.38 -22.48
CA ALA A 409 -21.82 -7.74 -22.12
C ALA A 409 -23.18 -7.76 -21.36
N PRO A 410 -23.96 -8.85 -21.43
CA PRO A 410 -25.27 -8.95 -20.78
C PRO A 410 -25.20 -8.64 -19.28
N ARG A 411 -26.29 -8.10 -18.72
CA ARG A 411 -26.36 -7.81 -17.27
C ARG A 411 -26.26 -9.13 -16.49
N PRO A 412 -25.33 -9.25 -15.52
CA PRO A 412 -25.20 -10.45 -14.73
C PRO A 412 -26.48 -10.72 -13.92
N SER A 413 -26.81 -12.00 -13.74
CA SER A 413 -27.98 -12.40 -12.95
C SER A 413 -27.80 -12.01 -11.47
N GLY A 414 -28.90 -11.74 -10.77
CA GLY A 414 -28.85 -11.48 -9.32
C GLY A 414 -28.28 -12.65 -8.52
N ALA A 415 -28.47 -13.88 -9.00
CA ALA A 415 -27.91 -15.09 -8.40
C ALA A 415 -26.38 -15.15 -8.52
N CYS A 416 -25.82 -14.80 -9.68
CA CYS A 416 -24.36 -14.78 -9.84
C CYS A 416 -23.71 -13.68 -8.98
N LEU A 417 -24.32 -12.49 -8.89
CA LEU A 417 -23.82 -11.43 -8.01
C LEU A 417 -23.83 -11.86 -6.53
N ALA A 418 -24.88 -12.55 -6.09
CA ALA A 418 -24.94 -13.10 -4.74
C ALA A 418 -23.87 -14.17 -4.49
N ALA A 419 -23.59 -15.02 -5.50
CA ALA A 419 -22.54 -16.03 -5.42
C ALA A 419 -21.14 -15.40 -5.34
N LEU A 420 -20.85 -14.39 -6.15
CA LEU A 420 -19.56 -13.67 -6.13
C LEU A 420 -19.34 -12.87 -4.84
N ALA A 421 -20.41 -12.47 -4.16
CA ALA A 421 -20.35 -11.79 -2.86
C ALA A 421 -20.16 -12.74 -1.66
N ARG A 422 -20.01 -14.05 -1.90
CA ARG A 422 -19.83 -15.08 -0.88
C ARG A 422 -18.34 -15.36 -0.65
N GLU A 423 -17.92 -15.62 0.59
CA GLU A 423 -16.53 -16.01 0.87
C GLU A 423 -16.18 -17.38 0.26
N PRO A 424 -14.96 -17.58 -0.30
CA PRO A 424 -13.90 -16.59 -0.40
C PRO A 424 -14.19 -15.51 -1.45
N LEU A 425 -14.14 -14.23 -1.04
CA LEU A 425 -14.35 -13.13 -1.98
C LEU A 425 -13.29 -13.18 -3.11
N PRO A 426 -13.68 -13.09 -4.39
CA PRO A 426 -12.77 -12.93 -5.51
C PRO A 426 -11.95 -11.66 -5.33
N LEU A 427 -10.70 -11.64 -5.79
CA LEU A 427 -9.89 -10.43 -5.92
C LEU A 427 -10.27 -9.67 -7.19
N TYR A 428 -10.36 -8.35 -7.13
CA TYR A 428 -10.66 -7.51 -8.29
C TYR A 428 -9.85 -6.21 -8.28
N SER A 429 -9.32 -5.85 -9.45
CA SER A 429 -8.62 -4.59 -9.72
C SER A 429 -9.31 -3.86 -10.87
N ASP A 430 -9.80 -2.66 -10.57
CA ASP A 430 -10.41 -1.75 -11.55
C ASP A 430 -9.35 -1.20 -12.52
N GLY A 431 -8.16 -0.85 -12.02
CA GLY A 431 -7.08 -0.30 -12.85
C GLY A 431 -6.53 -1.28 -13.89
N LEU A 432 -6.67 -2.59 -13.65
CA LEU A 432 -6.22 -3.64 -14.56
C LEU A 432 -7.35 -4.37 -15.28
N ASP A 433 -8.61 -4.09 -14.94
CA ASP A 433 -9.78 -4.85 -15.38
C ASP A 433 -9.56 -6.38 -15.26
N ILE A 434 -9.07 -6.83 -14.10
CA ILE A 434 -8.75 -8.25 -13.86
C ILE A 434 -9.37 -8.72 -12.54
N ALA A 435 -9.85 -9.96 -12.53
CA ALA A 435 -10.33 -10.62 -11.33
C ALA A 435 -9.66 -11.98 -11.14
N LEU A 436 -9.42 -12.33 -9.88
CA LEU A 436 -8.95 -13.64 -9.50
C LEU A 436 -9.94 -14.30 -8.53
N LEU A 437 -10.62 -15.33 -9.02
CA LEU A 437 -11.34 -16.29 -8.20
C LEU A 437 -10.32 -17.31 -7.67
N TRP A 438 -10.40 -17.63 -6.37
CA TRP A 438 -9.43 -18.52 -5.74
C TRP A 438 -10.11 -19.39 -4.70
N ASN A 439 -9.58 -20.60 -4.52
CA ASN A 439 -10.09 -21.57 -3.56
C ASN A 439 -9.07 -21.82 -2.46
N ALA A 440 -9.53 -21.92 -1.21
CA ALA A 440 -8.63 -22.34 -0.14
C ALA A 440 -8.04 -23.71 -0.45
N LYS A 441 -6.75 -23.90 -0.12
CA LYS A 441 -5.96 -25.12 -0.37
C LYS A 441 -5.67 -25.44 -1.85
N ALA A 442 -6.08 -24.58 -2.79
CA ALA A 442 -5.73 -24.63 -4.22
C ALA A 442 -4.64 -23.59 -4.56
N ALA A 443 -3.47 -23.68 -3.90
CA ALA A 443 -2.39 -22.70 -4.04
C ALA A 443 -2.79 -21.22 -3.76
N CYS A 444 -3.79 -21.01 -2.90
CA CYS A 444 -4.37 -19.69 -2.62
C CYS A 444 -3.36 -18.60 -2.21
N THR A 445 -2.38 -18.93 -1.38
CA THR A 445 -1.33 -17.97 -0.97
C THR A 445 -0.54 -17.47 -2.18
N PHE A 446 -0.19 -18.38 -3.09
CA PHE A 446 0.51 -18.03 -4.33
C PHE A 446 -0.41 -17.21 -5.24
N ALA A 447 -1.65 -17.64 -5.45
CA ALA A 447 -2.62 -16.96 -6.30
C ALA A 447 -2.84 -15.49 -5.86
N ILE A 448 -3.01 -15.26 -4.54
CA ILE A 448 -3.17 -13.92 -3.98
C ILE A 448 -1.90 -13.09 -4.14
N LYS A 449 -0.72 -13.68 -3.92
CA LYS A 449 0.56 -12.98 -4.12
C LYS A 449 0.77 -12.60 -5.58
N TRP A 450 0.44 -13.50 -6.50
CA TRP A 450 0.48 -13.26 -7.94
C TRP A 450 -0.46 -12.11 -8.31
N PHE A 451 -1.70 -12.12 -7.83
CA PHE A 451 -2.63 -11.04 -8.08
C PHE A 451 -2.15 -9.69 -7.51
N PHE A 452 -1.67 -9.66 -6.26
CA PHE A 452 -1.11 -8.44 -5.67
C PHE A 452 0.18 -7.99 -6.36
N PHE A 453 0.95 -8.92 -6.92
CA PHE A 453 2.08 -8.59 -7.77
C PHE A 453 1.58 -7.90 -9.02
N GLN A 454 0.57 -8.44 -9.71
CA GLN A 454 -0.02 -7.80 -10.88
C GLN A 454 -0.61 -6.42 -10.57
N ASP A 455 -1.28 -6.27 -9.42
CA ASP A 455 -1.91 -5.02 -8.98
C ASP A 455 -0.95 -4.02 -8.30
N GLY A 456 0.32 -4.39 -8.10
CA GLY A 456 1.35 -3.48 -7.57
C GLY A 456 1.29 -3.22 -6.07
N VAL A 457 0.53 -4.04 -5.35
CA VAL A 457 0.35 -3.94 -3.89
C VAL A 457 1.04 -5.08 -3.13
N LEU A 458 1.80 -5.95 -3.80
CA LEU A 458 2.46 -7.09 -3.14
C LEU A 458 3.43 -6.64 -2.04
N ASP A 459 4.29 -5.65 -2.30
CA ASP A 459 5.23 -5.16 -1.30
C ASP A 459 4.51 -4.61 -0.06
N GLU A 460 3.37 -3.93 -0.26
CA GLU A 460 2.52 -3.45 0.83
C GLU A 460 1.90 -4.61 1.62
N ALA A 461 1.38 -5.62 0.91
CA ALA A 461 0.78 -6.79 1.51
C ALA A 461 1.80 -7.60 2.34
N GLU A 462 3.03 -7.75 1.84
CA GLU A 462 4.11 -8.47 2.53
C GLU A 462 4.64 -7.72 3.75
N VAL A 463 4.62 -6.38 3.74
CA VAL A 463 4.92 -5.56 4.92
C VAL A 463 3.78 -5.63 5.94
N TYR A 464 2.53 -5.60 5.50
CA TYR A 464 1.37 -5.60 6.38
C TYR A 464 1.26 -6.88 7.21
N ALA A 465 1.43 -8.05 6.57
CA ALA A 465 1.42 -9.32 7.28
C ALA A 465 2.23 -10.39 6.53
N PRO A 466 2.93 -11.29 7.24
CA PRO A 466 3.57 -12.45 6.63
C PRO A 466 2.61 -13.37 5.86
N TRP A 467 1.31 -13.31 6.19
CA TRP A 467 0.25 -14.07 5.54
C TRP A 467 -0.66 -13.15 4.71
N PRO A 468 -0.63 -13.25 3.37
CA PRO A 468 -1.28 -12.28 2.48
C PRO A 468 -2.81 -12.29 2.58
N HIS A 469 -3.42 -13.34 3.14
CA HIS A 469 -4.86 -13.38 3.37
C HIS A 469 -5.32 -12.36 4.42
N GLN A 470 -4.44 -11.95 5.35
CA GLN A 470 -4.77 -10.93 6.33
C GLN A 470 -4.90 -9.56 5.67
N TYR A 471 -3.93 -9.20 4.81
CA TYR A 471 -4.02 -8.00 3.99
C TYR A 471 -5.23 -8.05 3.04
N ARG A 472 -5.48 -9.21 2.41
CA ARG A 472 -6.70 -9.42 1.60
C ARG A 472 -7.96 -9.05 2.38
N GLN A 473 -8.19 -9.65 3.54
CA GLN A 473 -9.44 -9.50 4.29
C GLN A 473 -9.58 -8.12 4.93
N GLN A 474 -8.52 -7.62 5.56
CA GLN A 474 -8.56 -6.43 6.41
C GLN A 474 -8.32 -5.13 5.63
N VAL A 475 -7.69 -5.22 4.46
CA VAL A 475 -7.27 -4.05 3.68
C VAL A 475 -7.85 -4.09 2.27
N TYR A 476 -7.61 -5.17 1.52
CA TYR A 476 -7.90 -5.20 0.09
C TYR A 476 -9.38 -5.39 -0.24
N CYS A 477 -10.07 -6.33 0.41
CA CYS A 477 -11.49 -6.62 0.20
C CYS A 477 -12.39 -5.75 1.08
N ALA A 478 -11.83 -5.08 2.09
CA ALA A 478 -12.56 -4.21 3.02
C ALA A 478 -12.75 -2.76 2.49
N ARG A 479 -12.34 -2.47 1.25
CA ARG A 479 -12.55 -1.11 0.69
C ARG A 479 -14.04 -0.86 0.47
N PRO A 480 -14.52 0.38 0.68
CA PRO A 480 -15.95 0.71 0.55
C PRO A 480 -16.55 0.37 -0.82
N ASP A 481 -15.78 0.57 -1.89
CA ASP A 481 -16.12 0.40 -3.31
C ASP A 481 -15.84 -1.02 -3.84
N TYR A 482 -15.26 -1.89 -3.02
CA TYR A 482 -14.79 -3.20 -3.48
C TYR A 482 -15.93 -4.07 -4.04
N LYS A 483 -17.10 -4.01 -3.40
CA LYS A 483 -18.28 -4.80 -3.80
C LYS A 483 -18.86 -4.33 -5.13
N ASP A 484 -18.68 -3.05 -5.48
CA ASP A 484 -19.13 -2.52 -6.77
C ASP A 484 -18.26 -3.07 -7.91
N GLY A 485 -16.96 -3.27 -7.64
CA GLY A 485 -16.03 -3.93 -8.57
C GLY A 485 -16.33 -5.41 -8.81
N ILE A 486 -16.81 -6.14 -7.79
CA ILE A 486 -17.23 -7.55 -7.94
C ILE A 486 -18.35 -7.70 -8.99
N ALA A 487 -19.24 -6.71 -9.11
CA ALA A 487 -20.33 -6.74 -10.10
C ALA A 487 -19.84 -6.62 -11.56
N ALA A 488 -18.58 -6.21 -11.77
CA ALA A 488 -17.96 -6.15 -13.09
C ALA A 488 -17.39 -7.51 -13.55
N ILE A 489 -17.13 -8.46 -12.63
CA ILE A 489 -16.44 -9.73 -12.94
C ILE A 489 -17.05 -10.49 -14.12
N PRO A 490 -18.38 -10.64 -14.25
CA PRO A 490 -18.97 -11.38 -15.37
C PRO A 490 -18.73 -10.75 -16.75
N ARG A 491 -18.22 -9.52 -16.81
CA ARG A 491 -17.93 -8.79 -18.04
C ARG A 491 -16.44 -8.76 -18.40
N LEU A 492 -15.58 -9.34 -17.57
CA LEU A 492 -14.13 -9.32 -17.78
C LEU A 492 -13.66 -10.36 -18.82
N GLY A 493 -14.53 -11.29 -19.20
CA GLY A 493 -14.20 -12.39 -20.11
C GLY A 493 -12.95 -13.15 -19.62
N PRO A 494 -11.91 -13.33 -20.45
CA PRO A 494 -10.69 -14.07 -20.09
C PRO A 494 -9.86 -13.39 -18.98
N ARG A 495 -10.19 -12.14 -18.60
CA ARG A 495 -9.55 -11.46 -17.46
C ARG A 495 -10.21 -11.78 -16.12
N ALA A 496 -11.30 -12.54 -16.12
CA ALA A 496 -11.72 -13.30 -14.94
C ALA A 496 -10.91 -14.61 -14.93
N ILE A 497 -10.02 -14.74 -13.96
CA ILE A 497 -9.09 -15.86 -13.85
C ILE A 497 -9.46 -16.67 -12.60
N LYS A 498 -9.32 -17.98 -12.67
CA LYS A 498 -9.53 -18.86 -11.54
C LYS A 498 -8.39 -19.85 -11.37
N LEU A 499 -7.85 -19.95 -10.15
CA LEU A 499 -6.94 -21.03 -9.79
C LEU A 499 -7.69 -22.21 -9.14
N VAL A 500 -7.45 -23.41 -9.68
CA VAL A 500 -7.98 -24.68 -9.18
C VAL A 500 -6.85 -25.66 -8.91
N ARG A 501 -7.13 -26.72 -8.16
CA ARG A 501 -6.17 -27.79 -7.84
C ARG A 501 -6.88 -29.14 -7.92
N ASP A 502 -6.13 -30.21 -8.17
CA ASP A 502 -6.65 -31.58 -8.09
C ASP A 502 -7.46 -31.78 -6.78
N PRO A 503 -8.75 -32.16 -6.87
CA PRO A 503 -9.61 -32.40 -5.71
C PRO A 503 -9.06 -33.42 -4.71
N PHE A 504 -8.46 -34.53 -5.17
CA PHE A 504 -7.91 -35.56 -4.29
C PHE A 504 -6.74 -35.00 -3.47
N ASP A 505 -5.92 -34.19 -4.14
CA ASP A 505 -4.74 -33.53 -3.62
C ASP A 505 -5.10 -32.41 -2.62
N ARG A 506 -6.19 -31.69 -2.92
CA ARG A 506 -6.78 -30.63 -2.09
C ARG A 506 -7.43 -31.18 -0.82
N VAL A 507 -8.09 -32.34 -0.88
CA VAL A 507 -8.69 -33.00 0.31
C VAL A 507 -7.61 -33.40 1.32
N VAL A 508 -6.49 -33.99 0.85
CA VAL A 508 -5.32 -34.29 1.70
C VAL A 508 -4.73 -33.00 2.28
N SER A 509 -4.57 -31.95 1.48
CA SER A 509 -4.05 -30.66 1.97
C SER A 509 -4.94 -30.04 3.06
N SER A 510 -6.26 -30.22 2.95
CA SER A 510 -7.24 -29.74 3.92
C SER A 510 -7.19 -30.53 5.23
N TYR A 511 -7.14 -31.87 5.13
CA TYR A 511 -6.92 -32.76 6.27
C TYR A 511 -5.70 -32.36 7.10
N LEU A 512 -4.54 -32.23 6.46
CA LEU A 512 -3.28 -31.85 7.13
C LEU A 512 -3.36 -30.47 7.79
N SER A 513 -4.12 -29.54 7.18
CA SER A 513 -4.37 -28.21 7.73
C SER A 513 -5.14 -28.27 9.05
N TYR A 514 -6.13 -29.16 9.16
CA TYR A 514 -6.92 -29.34 10.37
C TYR A 514 -6.19 -30.17 11.43
N CYS A 515 -5.41 -31.18 11.05
CA CYS A 515 -4.55 -31.92 11.99
C CYS A 515 -3.52 -31.02 12.67
N THR A 516 -2.88 -30.12 11.92
CA THR A 516 -1.94 -29.13 12.46
C THR A 516 -2.58 -28.26 13.55
N GLN A 517 -3.86 -27.93 13.38
CA GLN A 517 -4.60 -27.11 14.34
C GLN A 517 -5.11 -27.89 15.54
N ALA A 518 -5.55 -29.13 15.32
CA ALA A 518 -5.93 -30.04 16.38
C ALA A 518 -4.76 -30.35 17.35
N HIS A 519 -3.51 -30.28 16.87
CA HIS A 519 -2.32 -30.48 17.69
C HIS A 519 -1.97 -29.29 18.61
N ARG A 520 -2.45 -28.07 18.35
CA ARG A 520 -2.13 -26.90 19.19
C ARG A 520 -2.83 -27.03 20.57
N PRO A 521 -2.12 -26.90 21.71
CA PRO A 521 -2.76 -26.95 23.03
C PRO A 521 -3.60 -25.69 23.30
N ALA A 522 -4.79 -25.83 23.89
CA ALA A 522 -5.65 -24.71 24.31
C ALA A 522 -4.95 -23.75 25.29
N GLU A 523 -5.22 -22.44 25.15
CA GLU A 523 -4.61 -21.36 25.94
C GLU A 523 -5.03 -21.30 27.43
N THR A 524 -5.95 -22.16 27.88
CA THR A 524 -6.67 -21.99 29.16
C THR A 524 -6.13 -22.78 30.35
N SER A 525 -4.81 -22.89 30.56
CA SER A 525 -4.28 -23.43 31.82
C SER A 525 -2.84 -23.03 32.19
N LEU A 526 -2.47 -21.75 32.09
CA LEU A 526 -1.19 -21.26 32.63
C LEU A 526 -1.40 -20.10 33.61
N SER A 527 -1.75 -20.44 34.86
CA SER A 527 -1.57 -19.55 36.00
C SER A 527 -0.21 -19.85 36.65
N GLY A 528 0.72 -18.89 36.64
CA GLY A 528 1.99 -18.97 37.38
C GLY A 528 3.23 -18.52 36.60
N SER A 529 4.31 -18.19 37.32
CA SER A 529 5.52 -17.49 36.85
C SER A 529 6.32 -18.17 35.73
N VAL A 530 5.91 -19.37 35.29
CA VAL A 530 6.45 -20.08 34.11
C VAL A 530 6.00 -19.43 32.79
N ALA A 531 4.98 -18.56 32.80
CA ALA A 531 4.46 -17.87 31.61
C ALA A 531 5.50 -17.00 30.87
N SER A 532 6.49 -16.44 31.58
CA SER A 532 7.48 -15.52 30.99
C SER A 532 8.53 -16.22 30.11
N SER A 533 8.87 -17.47 30.42
CA SER A 533 9.89 -18.24 29.68
C SER A 533 9.29 -18.94 28.46
N ALA A 534 8.03 -19.38 28.54
CA ALA A 534 7.29 -19.90 27.38
C ALA A 534 6.90 -18.79 26.38
N ARG A 535 6.73 -17.54 26.84
CA ARG A 535 6.49 -16.37 25.96
C ARG A 535 7.74 -15.99 25.16
N ARG A 536 8.91 -16.00 25.80
CA ARG A 536 10.21 -15.73 25.14
C ARG A 536 10.62 -16.79 24.12
N LEU A 537 10.26 -18.06 24.32
CA LEU A 537 10.48 -19.12 23.32
C LEU A 537 9.51 -19.03 22.12
N ARG A 538 8.37 -18.34 22.25
CA ARG A 538 7.45 -18.05 21.13
C ARG A 538 7.89 -16.84 20.30
N GLU A 539 8.61 -15.88 20.89
CA GLU A 539 9.12 -14.70 20.17
C GLU A 539 10.33 -15.02 19.27
N GLY A 540 11.08 -16.09 19.58
CA GLY A 540 12.17 -16.59 18.74
C GLY A 540 11.74 -17.50 17.57
N MET A 541 10.47 -17.91 17.53
CA MET A 541 9.90 -18.73 16.46
C MET A 541 8.73 -17.95 15.86
N LEU A 542 9.03 -17.10 14.87
CA LEU A 542 8.08 -16.24 14.14
C LEU A 542 7.00 -17.07 13.42
N ILE A 543 6.06 -17.60 14.20
CA ILE A 543 4.79 -18.19 13.78
C ILE A 543 3.76 -17.11 14.08
N GLY A 544 3.14 -16.59 13.02
CA GLY A 544 2.24 -15.42 13.07
C GLY A 544 1.10 -15.55 14.09
N PRO A 545 0.42 -14.44 14.41
CA PRO A 545 -0.70 -14.44 15.35
C PRO A 545 -1.80 -15.37 14.83
N ALA A 546 -2.56 -15.91 15.78
CA ALA A 546 -3.60 -16.92 15.61
C ALA A 546 -4.34 -16.86 14.27
N THR A 547 -4.20 -17.89 13.45
CA THR A 547 -5.18 -18.23 12.41
C THR A 547 -6.51 -18.55 13.09
N SER A 548 -7.33 -17.52 13.25
CA SER A 548 -8.80 -17.47 13.32
C SER A 548 -9.54 -18.44 14.26
N SER A 549 -10.51 -17.87 14.97
CA SER A 549 -11.65 -18.54 15.60
C SER A 549 -12.48 -19.50 14.72
N GLN A 550 -12.14 -19.67 13.43
CA GLN A 550 -12.93 -20.41 12.42
C GLN A 550 -12.75 -21.93 12.45
N HIS A 551 -11.61 -22.45 12.91
CA HIS A 551 -11.35 -23.90 12.89
C HIS A 551 -11.85 -24.62 14.14
N VAL A 552 -12.05 -23.91 15.26
CA VAL A 552 -12.59 -24.48 16.51
C VAL A 552 -13.99 -25.08 16.33
N PRO A 553 -14.95 -24.42 15.62
CA PRO A 553 -16.23 -25.03 15.27
C PRO A 553 -16.11 -26.33 14.47
N MET A 554 -15.20 -26.38 13.49
CA MET A 554 -15.01 -27.55 12.65
C MET A 554 -14.43 -28.72 13.45
N LEU A 555 -13.39 -28.49 14.27
CA LEU A 555 -12.83 -29.54 15.13
C LEU A 555 -13.87 -30.11 16.10
N LYS A 556 -14.77 -29.26 16.64
CA LYS A 556 -15.92 -29.70 17.45
C LYS A 556 -16.93 -30.50 16.63
N ALA A 557 -17.18 -30.14 15.37
CA ALA A 557 -18.07 -30.88 14.49
C ALA A 557 -17.53 -32.28 14.17
N ILE A 558 -16.22 -32.38 13.87
CA ILE A 558 -15.53 -33.67 13.68
C ILE A 558 -15.65 -34.51 14.96
N GLY A 559 -15.38 -33.94 16.14
CA GLY A 559 -15.50 -34.65 17.40
C GLY A 559 -16.92 -35.18 17.69
N ARG A 560 -17.96 -34.41 17.32
CA ARG A 560 -19.36 -34.86 17.40
C ARG A 560 -19.64 -36.02 16.45
N HIS A 561 -19.17 -35.94 15.21
CA HIS A 561 -19.33 -37.00 14.21
C HIS A 561 -18.64 -38.30 14.66
N LEU A 562 -17.38 -38.19 15.15
CA LEU A 562 -16.59 -39.33 15.65
C LEU A 562 -16.96 -39.77 17.07
N ARG A 563 -17.87 -39.06 17.75
CA ARG A 563 -18.28 -39.30 19.14
C ARG A 563 -17.10 -39.36 20.13
N ARG A 564 -16.06 -38.55 19.90
CA ARG A 564 -14.87 -38.44 20.76
C ARG A 564 -14.28 -37.03 20.71
N LYS A 565 -13.43 -36.67 21.68
CA LYS A 565 -12.74 -35.37 21.67
C LYS A 565 -11.77 -35.28 20.49
N VAL A 566 -11.80 -34.14 19.79
CA VAL A 566 -10.86 -33.76 18.72
C VAL A 566 -10.36 -32.35 19.02
N GLY A 567 -9.05 -32.12 18.87
CA GLY A 567 -8.37 -30.91 19.36
C GLY A 567 -7.62 -31.13 20.69
N ASP A 568 -6.79 -30.17 21.10
CA ASP A 568 -5.89 -30.27 22.26
C ASP A 568 -4.97 -31.50 22.19
N GLY A 569 -4.37 -31.76 21.04
CA GLY A 569 -3.53 -32.93 20.79
C GLY A 569 -4.29 -34.20 20.37
N ASN A 570 -5.63 -34.21 20.45
CA ASN A 570 -6.43 -35.36 19.97
C ASN A 570 -6.65 -35.27 18.46
N LEU A 571 -5.86 -36.03 17.71
CA LEU A 571 -5.91 -36.11 16.25
C LEU A 571 -6.97 -37.11 15.74
N PHE A 572 -7.15 -37.13 14.42
CA PHE A 572 -8.02 -38.02 13.66
C PHE A 572 -7.30 -38.48 12.39
N THR A 573 -7.75 -39.59 11.80
CA THR A 573 -7.15 -40.19 10.61
C THR A 573 -7.73 -39.58 9.34
N PHE A 574 -7.09 -39.82 8.19
CA PHE A 574 -7.63 -39.36 6.91
C PHE A 574 -8.94 -40.07 6.55
N ARG A 575 -9.07 -41.36 6.88
CA ARG A 575 -10.33 -42.09 6.69
C ARG A 575 -11.47 -41.50 7.52
N GLU A 576 -11.22 -41.20 8.80
CA GLU A 576 -12.18 -40.50 9.66
C GLU A 576 -12.56 -39.12 9.11
N TRP A 577 -11.60 -38.41 8.51
CA TRP A 577 -11.83 -37.13 7.85
C TRP A 577 -12.75 -37.26 6.64
N VAL A 578 -12.49 -38.21 5.73
CA VAL A 578 -13.33 -38.45 4.54
C VAL A 578 -14.75 -38.86 4.96
N GLY A 579 -14.90 -39.74 5.95
CA GLY A 579 -16.22 -40.10 6.48
C GLY A 579 -16.97 -38.91 7.10
N PHE A 580 -16.26 -37.97 7.73
CA PHE A 580 -16.85 -36.72 8.18
C PHE A 580 -17.32 -35.84 7.00
N LEU A 581 -16.54 -35.74 5.92
CA LEU A 581 -16.92 -34.97 4.73
C LEU A 581 -18.22 -35.49 4.08
N GLU A 582 -18.48 -36.80 4.13
CA GLU A 582 -19.74 -37.38 3.65
C GLU A 582 -20.97 -36.90 4.43
N SER A 583 -20.78 -36.42 5.66
CA SER A 583 -21.87 -35.85 6.47
C SER A 583 -22.13 -34.37 6.20
N LEU A 584 -21.34 -33.73 5.32
CA LEU A 584 -21.44 -32.30 5.02
C LEU A 584 -22.15 -32.04 3.69
N ASP A 585 -22.90 -30.95 3.64
CA ASP A 585 -23.23 -30.29 2.38
C ASP A 585 -22.00 -29.50 1.91
N LEU A 586 -21.28 -30.05 0.93
CA LEU A 586 -20.04 -29.44 0.42
C LEU A 586 -20.27 -28.16 -0.40
N GLU A 587 -21.50 -27.77 -0.71
CA GLU A 587 -21.79 -26.46 -1.31
C GLU A 587 -21.85 -25.37 -0.23
N GLU A 588 -22.37 -25.70 0.95
CA GLU A 588 -22.49 -24.82 2.11
C GLU A 588 -21.38 -24.96 3.15
N ALA A 589 -20.48 -25.92 2.96
CA ALA A 589 -19.38 -26.18 3.88
C ALA A 589 -18.36 -25.04 3.95
N ASP A 590 -17.47 -25.16 4.93
CA ASP A 590 -16.31 -24.30 5.13
C ASP A 590 -15.43 -24.21 3.87
N ILE A 591 -14.86 -23.04 3.62
CA ILE A 591 -14.12 -22.72 2.39
C ILE A 591 -12.95 -23.67 2.12
N HIS A 592 -12.39 -24.32 3.15
CA HIS A 592 -11.27 -25.25 3.01
C HIS A 592 -11.69 -26.59 2.41
N VAL A 593 -12.96 -26.97 2.50
CA VAL A 593 -13.50 -28.25 1.99
C VAL A 593 -14.59 -28.07 0.94
N ARG A 594 -15.14 -26.86 0.79
CA ARG A 594 -16.15 -26.54 -0.22
C ARG A 594 -15.67 -26.92 -1.62
N ARG A 595 -16.56 -27.40 -2.49
CA ARG A 595 -16.28 -27.64 -3.91
C ARG A 595 -15.70 -26.38 -4.57
N GLN A 596 -14.81 -26.59 -5.52
CA GLN A 596 -14.13 -25.51 -6.23
C GLN A 596 -15.07 -24.87 -7.26
N LEU A 597 -15.87 -25.64 -8.00
CA LEU A 597 -16.77 -25.14 -9.03
C LEU A 597 -17.66 -24.02 -8.49
N HIS A 598 -17.51 -22.81 -9.04
CA HIS A 598 -18.25 -21.66 -8.55
C HIS A 598 -19.69 -21.71 -9.09
N PRO A 599 -20.71 -21.28 -8.31
CA PRO A 599 -22.09 -21.27 -8.81
C PRO A 599 -22.29 -20.50 -10.13
N CYS A 600 -21.56 -19.39 -10.33
CA CYS A 600 -21.57 -18.65 -11.60
C CYS A 600 -20.93 -19.39 -12.79
N GLU A 601 -20.04 -20.37 -12.54
CA GLU A 601 -19.55 -21.24 -13.63
C GLU A 601 -20.64 -22.26 -13.97
N ARG A 602 -21.25 -22.86 -12.95
CA ARG A 602 -22.30 -23.87 -13.10
C ARG A 602 -23.53 -23.34 -13.86
N ASP A 603 -23.93 -22.11 -13.61
CA ASP A 603 -25.09 -21.48 -14.28
C ASP A 603 -24.75 -20.81 -15.62
N GLY A 604 -23.48 -20.84 -16.04
CA GLY A 604 -23.01 -20.25 -17.30
C GLY A 604 -22.85 -18.72 -17.27
N SER A 605 -22.91 -18.08 -16.10
CA SER A 605 -22.71 -16.62 -15.97
C SER A 605 -21.26 -16.17 -16.19
N LEU A 606 -20.29 -17.09 -16.19
CA LEU A 606 -18.88 -16.83 -16.49
C LEU A 606 -18.38 -17.68 -17.68
N PRO A 607 -18.91 -17.47 -18.90
CA PRO A 607 -18.67 -18.37 -20.04
C PRO A 607 -17.23 -18.32 -20.58
N GLU A 608 -16.49 -17.25 -20.32
CA GLU A 608 -15.11 -17.04 -20.79
C GLU A 608 -14.09 -17.04 -19.62
N LEU A 609 -14.45 -17.62 -18.47
CA LEU A 609 -13.57 -17.71 -17.31
C LEU A 609 -12.28 -18.47 -17.68
N THR A 610 -11.14 -17.84 -17.49
CA THR A 610 -9.85 -18.51 -17.66
C THR A 610 -9.53 -19.34 -16.42
N VAL A 611 -9.46 -20.65 -16.57
CA VAL A 611 -9.12 -21.58 -15.49
C VAL A 611 -7.66 -21.99 -15.62
N VAL A 612 -6.91 -21.85 -14.53
CA VAL A 612 -5.50 -22.27 -14.43
C VAL A 612 -5.40 -23.34 -13.35
N ARG A 613 -4.89 -24.52 -13.73
CA ARG A 613 -4.58 -25.59 -12.77
C ARG A 613 -3.30 -25.23 -12.01
N ALA A 614 -3.33 -25.34 -10.69
CA ALA A 614 -2.20 -24.99 -9.83
C ALA A 614 -0.94 -25.83 -10.16
N GLU A 615 -1.15 -27.04 -10.65
CA GLU A 615 -0.12 -27.96 -11.12
C GLU A 615 0.62 -27.45 -12.37
N GLU A 616 -0.05 -26.63 -13.19
CA GLU A 616 0.43 -26.13 -14.49
C GLU A 616 0.75 -24.64 -14.46
N ALA A 617 0.51 -23.98 -13.32
CA ALA A 617 0.63 -22.54 -13.17
C ALA A 617 2.03 -22.00 -13.48
N GLU A 618 3.09 -22.81 -13.38
CA GLU A 618 4.45 -22.41 -13.76
C GLU A 618 4.61 -22.17 -15.26
N GLU A 619 3.89 -22.94 -16.08
CA GLU A 619 3.95 -22.86 -17.54
C GLU A 619 2.84 -21.97 -18.12
N GLU A 620 1.65 -22.04 -17.53
CA GLU A 620 0.44 -21.37 -18.04
C GLU A 620 0.36 -19.89 -17.65
N LEU A 621 0.83 -19.51 -16.46
CA LEU A 621 0.74 -18.09 -16.04
C LEU A 621 1.61 -17.16 -16.87
N PRO A 622 2.87 -17.49 -17.22
CA PRO A 622 3.65 -16.62 -18.12
C PRO A 622 2.98 -16.39 -19.48
N ARG A 623 2.36 -17.43 -20.06
CA ARG A 623 1.60 -17.32 -21.32
C ARG A 623 0.37 -16.44 -21.17
N LEU A 624 -0.35 -16.62 -20.05
CA LEU A 624 -1.52 -15.82 -19.73
C LEU A 624 -1.16 -14.35 -19.48
N GLU A 625 -0.05 -14.09 -18.79
CA GLU A 625 0.48 -12.75 -18.55
C GLU A 625 0.80 -12.04 -19.86
N GLU A 626 1.51 -12.72 -20.75
CA GLU A 626 1.80 -12.21 -22.09
C GLU A 626 0.51 -11.92 -22.88
N ALA A 627 -0.42 -12.87 -22.92
CA ALA A 627 -1.67 -12.73 -23.66
C ALA A 627 -2.57 -11.59 -23.14
N LEU A 628 -2.55 -11.33 -21.83
CA LEU A 628 -3.38 -10.30 -21.19
C LEU A 628 -2.66 -8.95 -21.01
N GLY A 629 -1.38 -8.85 -21.37
CA GLY A 629 -0.55 -7.67 -21.17
C GLY A 629 -0.24 -7.36 -19.71
N LEU A 630 -0.09 -8.40 -18.89
CA LEU A 630 0.24 -8.31 -17.47
C LEU A 630 1.77 -8.33 -17.25
N ARG A 631 2.21 -8.06 -16.02
CA ARG A 631 3.64 -8.10 -15.68
C ARG A 631 4.14 -9.55 -15.66
N PRO A 632 5.34 -9.82 -16.21
CA PRO A 632 5.95 -11.14 -16.13
C PRO A 632 6.26 -11.47 -14.67
N SER A 633 5.63 -12.51 -14.14
CA SER A 633 5.80 -12.84 -12.72
C SER A 633 6.95 -13.81 -12.48
N GLN A 634 7.72 -13.57 -11.41
CA GLN A 634 8.77 -14.50 -10.98
C GLN A 634 8.15 -15.66 -10.20
N TYR A 635 7.64 -16.68 -10.91
CA TYR A 635 6.91 -17.81 -10.34
C TYR A 635 7.60 -18.45 -9.12
N ALA A 636 8.90 -18.75 -9.23
CA ALA A 636 9.69 -19.35 -8.16
C ALA A 636 9.77 -18.50 -6.89
N ARG A 637 9.73 -17.16 -7.01
CA ARG A 637 9.71 -16.23 -5.87
C ARG A 637 8.34 -16.22 -5.22
N LEU A 638 7.28 -16.10 -6.01
CA LEU A 638 5.90 -15.97 -5.52
C LEU A 638 5.38 -17.27 -4.88
N ARG A 639 5.85 -18.42 -5.37
CA ARG A 639 5.49 -19.74 -4.85
C ARG A 639 6.07 -20.03 -3.46
N ARG A 640 7.15 -19.34 -3.05
CA ARG A 640 7.75 -19.53 -1.72
C ARG A 640 6.75 -19.16 -0.62
N SER A 641 6.33 -20.17 0.15
CA SER A 641 5.47 -20.01 1.31
C SER A 641 5.98 -20.85 2.47
N ARG A 642 6.01 -20.27 3.68
CA ARG A 642 6.31 -20.98 4.94
C ARG A 642 5.31 -22.09 5.27
N HIS A 643 4.22 -22.20 4.51
CA HIS A 643 3.15 -23.19 4.67
C HIS A 643 3.16 -24.24 3.55
N HIS A 644 4.16 -24.23 2.66
CA HIS A 644 4.33 -25.28 1.66
C HIS A 644 4.76 -26.57 2.36
N THR A 645 3.97 -27.62 2.19
CA THR A 645 4.28 -28.94 2.73
C THR A 645 5.11 -29.68 1.70
N GLU A 646 6.40 -29.88 1.99
CA GLU A 646 7.24 -30.79 1.22
C GLU A 646 6.72 -32.23 1.43
N ARG A 647 6.38 -32.89 0.33
CA ARG A 647 5.85 -34.26 0.35
C ARG A 647 6.97 -35.22 0.00
N VAL A 648 7.10 -36.27 0.79
CA VAL A 648 8.08 -37.34 0.54
C VAL A 648 7.32 -38.50 -0.09
N ASP A 649 7.93 -39.15 -1.07
CA ASP A 649 7.40 -40.41 -1.56
C ASP A 649 7.69 -41.49 -0.51
N ASP A 650 6.71 -41.75 0.37
CA ASP A 650 6.71 -42.88 1.30
C ASP A 650 6.37 -44.16 0.49
N ALA A 651 6.43 -45.34 1.10
CA ALA A 651 6.01 -46.60 0.48
C ALA A 651 4.84 -47.26 1.25
N ARG A 652 4.15 -46.51 2.11
CA ARG A 652 3.19 -47.04 3.09
C ARG A 652 1.84 -46.35 2.98
N PHE A 653 0.77 -47.13 3.06
CA PHE A 653 -0.60 -46.62 3.15
C PHE A 653 -0.84 -45.96 4.51
N VAL A 654 -1.27 -44.71 4.53
CA VAL A 654 -1.33 -43.87 5.76
C VAL A 654 -2.73 -43.38 6.11
N ALA A 655 -3.79 -43.81 5.41
CA ALA A 655 -5.12 -43.27 5.62
C ALA A 655 -5.68 -43.51 7.03
N ASP A 656 -5.23 -44.59 7.66
CA ASP A 656 -5.61 -45.02 9.01
C ASP A 656 -4.63 -44.54 10.09
N GLU A 657 -3.59 -43.78 9.70
CA GLU A 657 -2.64 -43.15 10.60
C GLU A 657 -3.08 -41.74 11.01
N ARG A 658 -2.74 -41.34 12.24
CA ARG A 658 -2.96 -39.97 12.74
C ARG A 658 -1.72 -39.14 12.46
N LEU A 659 -1.77 -38.33 11.40
CA LEU A 659 -0.62 -37.57 10.89
C LEU A 659 -0.66 -36.10 11.32
N GLY A 660 0.52 -35.47 11.43
CA GLY A 660 0.67 -34.02 11.64
C GLY A 660 2.09 -33.52 11.37
N GLY A 661 2.26 -32.39 10.67
CA GLY A 661 3.61 -31.82 10.43
C GLY A 661 4.27 -31.28 11.71
N ALA A 662 3.47 -30.89 12.71
CA ALA A 662 3.95 -30.37 13.99
C ALA A 662 4.56 -31.45 14.93
N ILE A 663 4.50 -32.73 14.54
CA ILE A 663 5.08 -33.88 15.26
C ILE A 663 6.35 -34.43 14.56
N GLY A 664 6.91 -33.71 13.58
CA GLY A 664 8.21 -34.06 12.98
C GLY A 664 8.20 -35.24 12.00
N VAL A 665 7.05 -35.56 11.41
CA VAL A 665 6.88 -36.70 10.48
C VAL A 665 6.83 -36.20 9.03
N SER A 666 7.60 -36.83 8.13
CA SER A 666 7.55 -36.61 6.69
C SER A 666 6.14 -36.91 6.15
N ILE A 667 5.58 -36.01 5.34
CA ILE A 667 4.21 -36.15 4.84
C ILE A 667 4.21 -36.90 3.51
N PRO A 668 3.52 -38.05 3.38
CA PRO A 668 3.51 -38.82 2.13
C PRO A 668 2.88 -38.07 0.94
N THR A 669 3.24 -38.48 -0.27
CA THR A 669 2.53 -38.10 -1.50
C THR A 669 1.08 -38.60 -1.47
N THR A 670 0.19 -37.90 -2.17
CA THR A 670 -1.27 -38.08 -2.09
C THR A 670 -1.72 -39.52 -2.33
N ARG A 671 -1.06 -40.27 -3.23
CA ARG A 671 -1.40 -41.66 -3.54
C ARG A 671 -1.52 -42.55 -2.29
N TRP A 672 -0.66 -42.33 -1.30
CA TRP A 672 -0.58 -43.14 -0.07
C TRP A 672 -1.72 -42.90 0.93
N PHE A 673 -2.57 -41.91 0.68
CA PHE A 673 -3.77 -41.65 1.49
C PHE A 673 -5.00 -42.40 0.96
N TYR A 674 -4.93 -43.04 -0.20
CA TYR A 674 -6.08 -43.52 -0.94
C TYR A 674 -6.02 -45.02 -1.21
N ASP A 675 -7.03 -45.73 -0.69
CA ASP A 675 -7.45 -47.05 -1.17
C ASP A 675 -8.63 -46.90 -2.14
N VAL A 676 -9.08 -47.99 -2.73
CA VAL A 676 -10.19 -47.99 -3.71
C VAL A 676 -11.45 -47.32 -3.13
N ALA A 677 -11.82 -47.63 -1.89
CA ALA A 677 -13.04 -47.10 -1.26
C ALA A 677 -12.96 -45.58 -1.03
N LEU A 678 -11.80 -45.06 -0.61
CA LEU A 678 -11.57 -43.64 -0.40
C LEU A 678 -11.55 -42.88 -1.74
N ILE A 679 -11.03 -43.49 -2.81
CA ILE A 679 -11.07 -42.91 -4.16
C ILE A 679 -12.51 -42.78 -4.63
N GLU A 680 -13.31 -43.83 -4.52
CA GLU A 680 -14.73 -43.81 -4.89
C GLU A 680 -15.50 -42.74 -4.09
N THR A 681 -15.21 -42.65 -2.80
CA THR A 681 -15.89 -41.70 -1.90
C THR A 681 -15.54 -40.26 -2.24
N VAL A 682 -14.25 -39.91 -2.33
CA VAL A 682 -13.82 -38.55 -2.68
C VAL A 682 -14.19 -38.20 -4.11
N GLY A 683 -14.09 -39.15 -5.05
CA GLY A 683 -14.53 -39.01 -6.43
C GLY A 683 -16.02 -38.66 -6.52
N ARG A 684 -16.87 -39.28 -5.69
CA ARG A 684 -18.30 -38.93 -5.61
C ARG A 684 -18.53 -37.55 -4.99
N LEU A 685 -17.83 -37.22 -3.90
CA LEU A 685 -18.01 -35.96 -3.17
C LEU A 685 -17.63 -34.72 -3.99
N TYR A 686 -16.58 -34.83 -4.81
CA TYR A 686 -16.04 -33.74 -5.61
C TYR A 686 -16.21 -33.95 -7.12
N ARG A 687 -17.15 -34.82 -7.55
CA ARG A 687 -17.38 -35.15 -8.96
C ARG A 687 -17.53 -33.93 -9.86
N GLU A 688 -18.26 -32.91 -9.40
CA GLU A 688 -18.41 -31.66 -10.17
C GLU A 688 -17.09 -30.93 -10.44
N ASP A 689 -16.15 -30.93 -9.48
CA ASP A 689 -14.83 -30.32 -9.68
C ASP A 689 -13.99 -31.17 -10.64
N ILE A 690 -14.06 -32.49 -10.49
CA ILE A 690 -13.33 -33.46 -11.32
C ILE A 690 -13.76 -33.33 -12.78
N ASP A 691 -15.08 -33.35 -13.02
CA ASP A 691 -15.68 -33.29 -14.36
C ASP A 691 -15.44 -31.90 -14.99
N ALA A 692 -15.59 -30.82 -14.23
CA ALA A 692 -15.43 -29.46 -14.76
C ALA A 692 -13.99 -29.11 -15.13
N TYR A 693 -13.00 -29.65 -14.40
CA TYR A 693 -11.59 -29.29 -14.57
C TYR A 693 -10.71 -30.43 -15.11
N GLY A 694 -11.32 -31.57 -15.46
CA GLY A 694 -10.65 -32.67 -16.16
C GLY A 694 -9.53 -33.34 -15.35
N TYR A 695 -9.74 -33.56 -14.05
CA TYR A 695 -8.76 -34.23 -13.19
C TYR A 695 -8.92 -35.76 -13.25
N PRO A 696 -7.83 -36.54 -13.33
CA PRO A 696 -7.91 -38.00 -13.25
C PRO A 696 -8.08 -38.47 -11.80
N ALA A 697 -8.65 -39.67 -11.62
CA ALA A 697 -8.60 -40.35 -10.33
C ALA A 697 -7.16 -40.86 -10.05
N PRO A 698 -6.67 -40.80 -8.80
CA PRO A 698 -5.36 -41.36 -8.45
C PRO A 698 -5.36 -42.88 -8.54
N GLU A 699 -4.19 -43.48 -8.72
CA GLU A 699 -4.03 -44.93 -8.61
C GLU A 699 -4.19 -45.39 -7.15
N PRO A 700 -4.97 -46.45 -6.87
CA PRO A 700 -5.13 -46.97 -5.53
C PRO A 700 -3.82 -47.54 -5.00
N THR A 701 -3.53 -47.30 -3.72
CA THR A 701 -2.49 -48.06 -3.03
C THR A 701 -2.96 -49.50 -2.81
N ALA A 702 -2.11 -50.47 -3.13
CA ALA A 702 -2.39 -51.91 -3.01
C ALA A 702 -2.52 -52.39 -1.56
#